data_AF-A0A950XPE5-F1
#
_entry.id   AF-A0A950XPE5-F1
#
_cell.length_a   1.000
_cell.length_b   1.000
_cell.length_c   1.000
_cell.angle_alpha   90.00
_cell.angle_beta   90.00
_cell.angle_gamma   90.00
#
_symmetry.space_group_name_H-M   'P 1'
#
loop_
_entity.id
_entity.type
_entity.pdbx_description
1 polymer ?
#
loop_
_entity_poly.entity_id
_entity_poly.type
_entity_poly.pdbx_seq_one_letter_code
_entity_poly.pdbx_strand_id
1 'polypeptide(L)'
;MTLTTSRSRSRSKSTSRFYWLPAAAGWTVGVIATLSLVASVSPAVRWLIRVPREFINDYLFNFPDTSFAWSFVLALLAGALTARKRIAWWVLVLNLVIAAVLNVNGLTGDDRTTAQTFGDTLGLTLHLAALVLLALGYREFWAKVRRVALFKAAAVLVAGWAIGIALSWGLVELFPRTLERQDRLPYVANRVIGFALVDPDFFQGRPSVVLNTVFGLFGALALMAAAVVLFQSQRAENALTGEDESAIRGLLELYGKNDSLGYFATRRDKSVVFAPNGRAAITYRVEVGVCLASGDPLGDPRAWPQAIDAWLRLCQTYGWTPGVMGASSHAAQAFRAAGLNALELGDEAVLHTADFKLSGPDMRAVRQAVTRARRAGLTVRIRRHVELPAEEMAQVIKRADAWRDTETERGFSMALGRLGDPADSDCMLVEAVDRDNQVVAMLSLVPWGHNGVSLDLMRRSPHSPNGTIELMVSDLTLHAEHLGVTRISLNFAMFRSAFAQGAQLGAGPVARLWRGFLVFFSRWWQLETLYRSNVKYQPEWVPRYACYEDARMIPRVGVASVIAEGFLVLPFSRRTEQHTGHHPSVPNTLAASGLLHPDGTAPDLSELQRAEFSTGGESGPRLPEQMRVRLAKLKTLHDRGIDAYPVGHPPTHTVAQALESDDQDSISVSGRVLAIRDFGGVLFAQLRD
;
A
#
# COMPACT_ATOMS: atom_id res chain seq x y z
N MET A 1 -7.67 41.01 -24.21
CA MET A 1 -7.04 39.78 -24.72
C MET A 1 -7.62 38.59 -23.98
N THR A 2 -8.39 37.80 -24.69
CA THR A 2 -9.23 36.69 -24.20
C THR A 2 -8.34 35.57 -23.68
N LEU A 3 -8.46 35.24 -22.39
CA LEU A 3 -7.77 34.12 -21.76
C LEU A 3 -8.39 32.81 -22.27
N THR A 4 -7.75 32.19 -23.25
CA THR A 4 -8.03 30.81 -23.66
C THR A 4 -7.61 29.87 -22.55
N THR A 5 -8.59 29.44 -21.75
CA THR A 5 -8.49 28.29 -20.86
C THR A 5 -8.27 27.03 -21.69
N SER A 6 -7.01 26.58 -21.76
CA SER A 6 -6.66 25.23 -22.20
C SER A 6 -7.31 24.23 -21.23
N ARG A 7 -8.54 23.82 -21.51
CA ARG A 7 -9.12 22.58 -20.96
C ARG A 7 -8.16 21.46 -21.33
N SER A 8 -7.38 20.96 -20.36
CA SER A 8 -6.71 19.68 -20.52
C SER A 8 -7.80 18.65 -20.76
N ARG A 9 -7.94 18.21 -22.01
CA ARG A 9 -8.74 17.04 -22.37
C ARG A 9 -8.38 15.96 -21.36
N SER A 10 -9.35 15.52 -20.55
CA SER A 10 -9.20 14.25 -19.87
C SER A 10 -8.77 13.27 -20.95
N ARG A 11 -7.60 12.64 -20.79
CA ARG A 11 -7.29 11.45 -21.56
C ARG A 11 -8.37 10.46 -21.15
N SER A 12 -9.49 10.44 -21.87
CA SER A 12 -10.34 9.26 -21.90
C SER A 12 -9.38 8.15 -22.31
N LYS A 13 -8.99 7.30 -21.36
CA LYS A 13 -8.34 6.03 -21.68
C LYS A 13 -9.24 5.44 -22.76
N SER A 14 -8.77 5.41 -24.01
CA SER A 14 -9.48 4.75 -25.10
C SER A 14 -9.62 3.31 -24.64
N THR A 15 -10.79 2.97 -24.09
CA THR A 15 -11.08 1.61 -23.66
C THR A 15 -11.07 0.80 -24.94
N SER A 16 -10.01 0.00 -25.11
CA SER A 16 -9.90 -0.94 -26.22
C SER A 16 -11.21 -1.70 -26.37
N ARG A 17 -11.67 -1.92 -27.61
CA ARG A 17 -12.94 -2.60 -27.91
C ARG A 17 -13.06 -3.98 -27.24
N PHE A 18 -11.94 -4.58 -26.84
CA PHE A 18 -11.85 -5.90 -26.21
C PHE A 18 -11.67 -5.86 -24.69
N TYR A 19 -11.83 -4.72 -24.01
CA TYR A 19 -11.61 -4.58 -22.56
C TYR A 19 -12.43 -5.57 -21.69
N TRP A 20 -13.57 -6.03 -22.21
CA TRP A 20 -14.49 -6.98 -21.56
C TRP A 20 -14.01 -8.44 -21.66
N LEU A 21 -13.10 -8.74 -22.59
CA LEU A 21 -12.72 -10.10 -22.95
C LEU A 21 -12.08 -10.89 -21.78
N PRO A 22 -11.15 -10.34 -20.98
CA PRO A 22 -10.60 -11.07 -19.84
C PRO A 22 -11.64 -11.42 -18.79
N ALA A 23 -12.60 -10.51 -18.54
CA ALA A 23 -13.69 -10.76 -17.61
C ALA A 23 -14.64 -11.85 -18.14
N ALA A 24 -15.00 -11.79 -19.42
CA ALA A 24 -15.84 -12.81 -20.04
C ALA A 24 -15.16 -14.19 -20.03
N ALA A 25 -13.91 -14.28 -20.47
CA ALA A 25 -13.16 -15.53 -20.45
C ALA A 25 -13.04 -16.10 -19.02
N GLY A 26 -12.74 -15.24 -18.05
CA GLY A 26 -12.70 -15.62 -16.63
C GLY A 26 -14.05 -16.14 -16.12
N TRP A 27 -15.16 -15.45 -16.44
CA TRP A 27 -16.50 -15.89 -16.06
C TRP A 27 -16.90 -17.22 -16.70
N THR A 28 -16.64 -17.41 -18.00
CA THR A 28 -16.95 -18.66 -18.70
C THR A 28 -16.23 -19.84 -18.05
N VAL A 29 -14.92 -19.72 -17.84
CA VAL A 29 -14.13 -20.77 -17.17
C VAL A 29 -14.57 -20.94 -15.72
N GLY A 30 -14.92 -19.86 -15.02
CA GLY A 30 -15.38 -19.90 -13.63
C GLY A 30 -16.73 -20.60 -13.44
N VAL A 31 -17.67 -20.42 -14.39
CA VAL A 31 -18.94 -21.14 -14.41
C VAL A 31 -18.69 -22.63 -14.63
N ILE A 32 -17.83 -22.99 -15.58
CA ILE A 32 -17.43 -24.38 -15.84
C ILE A 32 -16.80 -25.00 -14.58
N ALA A 33 -15.87 -24.31 -13.94
CA ALA A 33 -15.23 -24.72 -12.70
C ALA A 33 -16.25 -24.98 -11.58
N THR A 34 -17.21 -24.07 -11.41
CA THR A 34 -18.25 -24.15 -10.38
C THR A 34 -19.17 -25.34 -10.64
N LEU A 35 -19.65 -25.50 -11.88
CA LEU A 35 -20.50 -26.63 -12.24
C LEU A 35 -19.75 -27.96 -12.07
N SER A 36 -18.46 -28.01 -12.43
CA SER A 36 -17.61 -29.19 -12.26
C SER A 36 -17.42 -29.55 -10.78
N LEU A 37 -17.24 -28.55 -9.92
CA LEU A 37 -17.16 -28.74 -8.47
C LEU A 37 -18.47 -29.29 -7.90
N VAL A 38 -19.61 -28.67 -8.23
CA VAL A 38 -20.93 -29.08 -7.73
C VAL A 38 -21.28 -30.49 -8.23
N ALA A 39 -21.00 -30.80 -9.50
CA ALA A 39 -21.22 -32.13 -10.07
C ALA A 39 -20.28 -33.19 -9.48
N SER A 40 -19.09 -32.80 -9.02
CA SER A 40 -18.17 -33.71 -8.32
C SER A 40 -18.71 -34.09 -6.93
N VAL A 41 -19.34 -33.14 -6.21
CA VAL A 41 -19.91 -33.37 -4.86
C VAL A 41 -21.28 -34.04 -4.91
N SER A 42 -22.14 -33.70 -5.88
CA SER A 42 -23.54 -34.11 -5.90
C SER A 42 -23.86 -35.04 -7.07
N PRO A 43 -24.14 -36.33 -6.81
CA PRO A 43 -24.61 -37.27 -7.84
C PRO A 43 -25.92 -36.84 -8.51
N ALA A 44 -26.82 -36.18 -7.77
CA ALA A 44 -28.09 -35.70 -8.29
C ALA A 44 -27.90 -34.56 -9.31
N VAL A 45 -27.00 -33.62 -9.02
CA VAL A 45 -26.66 -32.54 -9.97
C VAL A 45 -25.95 -33.14 -11.18
N ARG A 46 -25.02 -34.07 -10.99
CA ARG A 46 -24.33 -34.77 -12.08
C ARG A 46 -25.29 -35.46 -13.03
N TRP A 47 -26.31 -36.13 -12.49
CA TRP A 47 -27.36 -36.75 -13.30
C TRP A 47 -28.17 -35.71 -14.07
N LEU A 48 -28.57 -34.61 -13.42
CA LEU A 48 -29.36 -33.53 -14.04
C LEU A 48 -28.62 -32.84 -15.20
N ILE A 49 -27.31 -32.62 -15.07
CA ILE A 49 -26.50 -31.95 -16.09
C ILE A 49 -25.81 -32.91 -17.06
N ARG A 50 -26.10 -34.22 -17.01
CA ARG A 50 -25.35 -35.25 -17.74
C ARG A 50 -25.19 -34.95 -19.22
N VAL A 51 -26.31 -34.70 -19.91
CA VAL A 51 -26.35 -34.44 -21.36
C VAL A 51 -25.57 -33.16 -21.75
N PRO A 52 -25.86 -31.97 -21.17
CA PRO A 52 -25.10 -30.78 -21.52
C PRO A 52 -23.62 -30.86 -21.10
N ARG A 53 -23.31 -31.60 -20.03
CA ARG A 53 -21.94 -31.79 -19.55
C ARG A 53 -21.13 -32.68 -20.48
N GLU A 54 -21.66 -33.84 -20.88
CA GLU A 54 -21.00 -34.74 -21.84
C GLU A 54 -20.74 -33.99 -23.16
N PHE A 55 -21.71 -33.21 -23.64
CA PHE A 55 -21.51 -32.37 -24.82
C PHE A 55 -20.38 -31.33 -24.64
N ILE A 56 -20.33 -30.64 -23.49
CA ILE A 56 -19.26 -29.67 -23.21
C ILE A 56 -17.92 -30.40 -23.13
N ASN A 57 -17.84 -31.51 -22.40
CA ASN A 57 -16.63 -32.30 -22.20
C ASN A 57 -16.02 -32.76 -23.53
N ASP A 58 -16.87 -33.28 -24.42
CA ASP A 58 -16.43 -33.96 -25.62
C ASP A 58 -16.07 -32.96 -26.73
N TYR A 59 -16.80 -31.84 -26.84
CA TYR A 59 -16.69 -30.94 -28.00
C TYR A 59 -16.22 -29.52 -27.71
N LEU A 60 -16.30 -29.03 -26.47
CA LEU A 60 -16.08 -27.61 -26.15
C LEU A 60 -14.93 -27.36 -25.18
N PHE A 61 -14.90 -28.08 -24.06
CA PHE A 61 -13.95 -27.82 -22.98
C PHE A 61 -13.92 -29.00 -22.02
N ASN A 62 -12.73 -29.50 -21.67
CA ASN A 62 -12.59 -30.67 -20.81
C ASN A 62 -13.36 -30.49 -19.48
N PHE A 63 -14.40 -31.28 -19.28
CA PHE A 63 -15.32 -31.26 -18.14
C PHE A 63 -15.48 -32.69 -17.60
N PRO A 64 -14.48 -33.17 -16.83
CA PRO A 64 -14.46 -34.53 -16.33
C PRO A 64 -15.54 -34.78 -15.29
N ASP A 65 -15.95 -36.04 -15.20
CA ASP A 65 -17.06 -36.52 -14.39
C ASP A 65 -16.92 -36.31 -12.89
N THR A 66 -15.72 -36.55 -12.37
CA THR A 66 -15.38 -36.47 -10.94
C THR A 66 -13.93 -36.06 -10.77
N SER A 67 -13.66 -34.75 -10.72
CA SER A 67 -12.32 -34.26 -10.43
C SER A 67 -12.34 -32.92 -9.69
N PHE A 68 -12.24 -32.99 -8.36
CA PHE A 68 -12.00 -31.82 -7.51
C PHE A 68 -10.73 -31.08 -7.90
N ALA A 69 -9.72 -31.81 -8.37
CA ALA A 69 -8.47 -31.23 -8.85
C ALA A 69 -8.70 -30.32 -10.05
N TRP A 70 -9.43 -30.83 -11.05
CA TRP A 70 -9.67 -30.11 -12.28
C TRP A 70 -10.57 -28.90 -12.07
N SER A 71 -11.63 -29.04 -11.27
CA SER A 71 -12.48 -27.89 -10.91
C SER A 71 -11.69 -26.79 -10.20
N PHE A 72 -10.74 -27.16 -9.33
CA PHE A 72 -9.83 -26.21 -8.71
C PHE A 72 -8.90 -25.52 -9.72
N VAL A 73 -8.29 -26.28 -10.64
CA VAL A 73 -7.44 -25.72 -11.72
C VAL A 73 -8.21 -24.71 -12.58
N LEU A 74 -9.44 -25.07 -12.97
CA LEU A 74 -10.29 -24.18 -13.74
C LEU A 74 -10.67 -22.93 -12.94
N ALA A 75 -10.94 -23.05 -11.64
CA ALA A 75 -11.20 -21.89 -10.79
C ALA A 75 -9.98 -20.95 -10.71
N LEU A 76 -8.76 -21.49 -10.63
CA LEU A 76 -7.54 -20.69 -10.65
C LEU A 76 -7.29 -20.03 -12.01
N LEU A 77 -7.53 -20.77 -13.10
CA LEU A 77 -7.44 -20.24 -14.46
C LEU A 77 -8.44 -19.10 -14.66
N ALA A 78 -9.68 -19.27 -14.20
CA ALA A 78 -10.73 -18.25 -14.21
C ALA A 78 -10.31 -16.98 -13.45
N GLY A 79 -9.78 -17.15 -12.22
CA GLY A 79 -9.25 -16.05 -11.43
C GLY A 79 -8.07 -15.34 -12.11
N ALA A 80 -7.16 -16.09 -12.71
CA ALA A 80 -5.98 -15.55 -13.40
C ALA A 80 -6.34 -14.83 -14.72
N LEU A 81 -7.32 -15.33 -15.48
CA LEU A 81 -7.87 -14.65 -16.66
C LEU A 81 -8.56 -13.35 -16.28
N THR A 82 -9.39 -13.37 -15.22
CA THR A 82 -10.03 -12.15 -14.68
C THR A 82 -9.00 -11.14 -14.21
N ALA A 83 -7.89 -11.62 -13.61
CA ALA A 83 -6.72 -10.82 -13.24
C ALA A 83 -5.80 -10.48 -14.42
N ARG A 84 -6.23 -10.72 -15.67
CA ARG A 84 -5.56 -10.35 -16.93
C ARG A 84 -4.15 -10.94 -17.08
N LYS A 85 -3.88 -12.11 -16.47
CA LYS A 85 -2.56 -12.73 -16.47
C LYS A 85 -2.22 -13.31 -17.84
N ARG A 86 -1.06 -12.94 -18.38
CA ARG A 86 -0.60 -13.39 -19.70
C ARG A 86 -0.36 -14.89 -19.78
N ILE A 87 0.09 -15.51 -18.68
CA ILE A 87 0.26 -16.96 -18.60
C ILE A 87 -1.09 -17.68 -18.69
N ALA A 88 -2.12 -17.16 -18.04
CA ALA A 88 -3.46 -17.74 -18.09
C ALA A 88 -4.05 -17.69 -19.52
N TRP A 89 -3.77 -16.61 -20.25
CA TRP A 89 -4.10 -16.52 -21.67
C TRP A 89 -3.40 -17.60 -22.49
N TRP A 90 -2.10 -17.82 -22.29
CA TRP A 90 -1.36 -18.88 -22.99
C TRP A 90 -1.91 -20.27 -22.67
N VAL A 91 -2.21 -20.55 -21.40
CA VAL A 91 -2.81 -21.84 -20.97
C VAL A 91 -4.18 -22.04 -21.63
N LEU A 92 -5.03 -21.00 -21.64
CA LEU A 92 -6.33 -21.07 -22.29
C LEU A 92 -6.21 -21.28 -23.81
N VAL A 93 -5.35 -20.52 -24.47
CA VAL A 93 -5.11 -20.66 -25.93
C VAL A 93 -4.59 -22.05 -26.25
N LEU A 94 -3.60 -22.56 -25.51
CA LEU A 94 -3.07 -23.90 -25.71
C LEU A 94 -4.16 -24.97 -25.55
N ASN A 95 -4.99 -24.85 -24.52
CA ASN A 95 -6.11 -25.76 -24.30
C ASN A 95 -7.12 -25.72 -25.46
N LEU A 96 -7.49 -24.53 -25.94
CA LEU A 96 -8.40 -24.37 -27.08
C LEU A 96 -7.81 -24.89 -28.39
N VAL A 97 -6.49 -24.75 -28.60
CA VAL A 97 -5.80 -25.33 -29.76
C VAL A 97 -5.81 -26.85 -29.70
N ILE A 98 -5.49 -27.44 -28.54
CA ILE A 98 -5.54 -28.90 -28.36
C ILE A 98 -6.96 -29.42 -28.63
N ALA A 99 -7.98 -28.78 -28.05
CA ALA A 99 -9.37 -29.18 -28.26
C ALA A 99 -9.83 -28.99 -29.72
N ALA A 100 -9.38 -27.93 -30.41
CA ALA A 100 -9.62 -27.76 -31.84
C ALA A 100 -8.99 -28.89 -32.67
N VAL A 101 -7.76 -29.30 -32.35
CA VAL A 101 -7.07 -30.43 -33.01
C VAL A 101 -7.81 -31.75 -32.75
N LEU A 102 -8.29 -31.98 -31.53
CA LEU A 102 -9.08 -33.17 -31.19
C LEU A 102 -10.40 -33.21 -31.97
N ASN A 103 -11.10 -32.08 -32.11
CA ASN A 103 -12.31 -31.98 -32.94
C ASN A 103 -12.01 -32.21 -34.44
N VAL A 104 -10.87 -31.74 -34.95
CA VAL A 104 -10.42 -32.02 -36.34
C VAL A 104 -10.14 -33.51 -36.53
N ASN A 105 -9.37 -34.11 -35.63
CA ASN A 105 -9.12 -35.56 -35.64
C ASN A 105 -10.41 -36.35 -35.53
N GLY A 106 -11.36 -35.81 -34.75
CA GLY A 106 -12.75 -36.19 -34.76
C GLY A 106 -13.26 -36.26 -36.20
N LEU A 107 -13.44 -35.13 -36.86
CA LEU A 107 -13.99 -35.08 -38.22
C LEU A 107 -13.33 -36.01 -39.25
N THR A 108 -12.09 -36.45 -39.04
CA THR A 108 -11.37 -37.38 -39.93
C THR A 108 -11.56 -38.89 -39.67
N GLY A 109 -12.25 -39.31 -38.61
CA GLY A 109 -12.43 -40.74 -38.30
C GLY A 109 -13.55 -41.41 -39.11
N ASP A 110 -13.35 -42.66 -39.54
CA ASP A 110 -14.36 -43.47 -40.23
C ASP A 110 -15.52 -43.90 -39.29
N ASP A 111 -16.73 -44.11 -39.84
CA ASP A 111 -17.98 -44.50 -39.13
C ASP A 111 -18.52 -43.50 -38.08
N ARG A 112 -18.93 -42.30 -38.52
CA ARG A 112 -19.51 -41.26 -37.64
C ARG A 112 -21.02 -41.12 -37.74
N THR A 113 -21.64 -40.91 -36.58
CA THR A 113 -23.04 -40.48 -36.51
C THR A 113 -23.19 -39.00 -36.90
N THR A 114 -24.37 -38.61 -37.39
CA THR A 114 -24.70 -37.20 -37.69
C THR A 114 -24.55 -36.31 -36.47
N ALA A 115 -24.86 -36.83 -35.27
CA ALA A 115 -24.75 -36.10 -34.01
C ALA A 115 -23.28 -35.81 -33.63
N GLN A 116 -22.37 -36.77 -33.80
CA GLN A 116 -20.94 -36.57 -33.56
C GLN A 116 -20.34 -35.56 -34.52
N THR A 117 -20.66 -35.69 -35.82
CA THR A 117 -20.20 -34.77 -36.87
C THR A 117 -20.67 -33.33 -36.59
N PHE A 118 -21.92 -33.16 -36.16
CA PHE A 118 -22.46 -31.87 -35.75
C PHE A 118 -21.72 -31.31 -34.52
N GLY A 119 -21.50 -32.15 -33.50
CA GLY A 119 -20.74 -31.80 -32.29
C GLY A 119 -19.32 -31.32 -32.60
N ASP A 120 -18.55 -32.10 -33.35
CA ASP A 120 -17.17 -31.78 -33.74
C ASP A 120 -17.10 -30.47 -34.55
N THR A 121 -18.03 -30.29 -35.50
CA THR A 121 -18.09 -29.09 -36.36
C THR A 121 -18.42 -27.84 -35.55
N LEU A 122 -19.43 -27.92 -34.67
CA LEU A 122 -19.83 -26.82 -33.79
C LEU A 122 -18.72 -26.50 -32.80
N GLY A 123 -18.12 -27.52 -32.20
CA GLY A 123 -16.96 -27.42 -31.32
C GLY A 123 -15.82 -26.67 -32.01
N LEU A 124 -15.36 -27.15 -33.16
CA LEU A 124 -14.28 -26.52 -33.92
C LEU A 124 -14.59 -25.06 -34.26
N THR A 125 -15.81 -24.76 -34.70
CA THR A 125 -16.23 -23.39 -35.05
C THR A 125 -16.13 -22.45 -33.85
N LEU A 126 -16.62 -22.88 -32.69
CA LEU A 126 -16.56 -22.10 -31.45
C LEU A 126 -15.12 -21.92 -30.95
N HIS A 127 -14.27 -22.94 -31.06
CA HIS A 127 -12.85 -22.85 -30.72
C HIS A 127 -12.12 -21.83 -31.60
N LEU A 128 -12.31 -21.89 -32.92
CA LEU A 128 -11.69 -20.95 -33.86
C LEU A 128 -12.15 -19.51 -33.60
N ALA A 129 -13.45 -19.31 -33.36
CA ALA A 129 -13.99 -17.99 -32.99
C ALA A 129 -13.38 -17.47 -31.69
N ALA A 130 -13.28 -18.31 -30.66
CA ALA A 130 -12.65 -17.95 -29.37
C ALA A 130 -11.17 -17.62 -29.54
N LEU A 131 -10.42 -18.40 -30.32
CA LEU A 131 -9.00 -18.16 -30.62
C LEU A 131 -8.80 -16.81 -31.33
N VAL A 132 -9.64 -16.47 -32.32
CA VAL A 132 -9.60 -15.17 -33.00
C VAL A 132 -9.86 -14.03 -32.01
N LEU A 133 -10.90 -14.14 -31.18
CA LEU A 133 -11.20 -13.13 -30.16
C LEU A 133 -10.05 -12.95 -29.16
N LEU A 134 -9.48 -14.06 -28.68
CA LEU A 134 -8.34 -14.06 -27.76
C LEU A 134 -7.07 -13.48 -28.39
N ALA A 135 -6.83 -13.72 -29.67
CA ALA A 135 -5.72 -13.11 -30.42
C ALA A 135 -5.91 -11.60 -30.58
N LEU A 136 -7.12 -11.15 -30.96
CA LEU A 136 -7.44 -9.73 -31.09
C LEU A 136 -7.37 -8.99 -29.73
N GLY A 137 -7.81 -9.65 -28.65
CA GLY A 137 -7.75 -9.14 -27.29
C GLY A 137 -6.42 -9.40 -26.56
N TYR A 138 -5.37 -9.87 -27.24
CA TYR A 138 -4.09 -10.25 -26.61
C TYR A 138 -3.48 -9.13 -25.75
N ARG A 139 -3.64 -7.86 -26.16
CA ARG A 139 -3.13 -6.70 -25.42
C ARG A 139 -3.85 -6.45 -24.09
N GLU A 140 -5.03 -7.04 -23.87
CA GLU A 140 -5.78 -6.94 -22.62
C GLU A 140 -5.22 -7.83 -21.51
N PHE A 141 -4.45 -8.87 -21.87
CA PHE A 141 -3.81 -9.83 -20.95
C PHE A 141 -2.35 -9.43 -20.69
N TRP A 142 -2.15 -8.23 -20.17
CA TRP A 142 -0.84 -7.61 -20.01
C TRP A 142 -0.11 -8.06 -18.73
N ALA A 143 -0.81 -8.60 -17.72
CA ALA A 143 -0.24 -8.80 -16.39
C ALA A 143 0.81 -9.92 -16.39
N LYS A 144 2.03 -9.57 -15.98
CA LYS A 144 3.16 -10.49 -15.88
C LYS A 144 3.10 -11.30 -14.58
N VAL A 145 3.65 -12.51 -14.62
CA VAL A 145 3.93 -13.33 -13.44
C VAL A 145 5.45 -13.32 -13.22
N ARG A 146 5.89 -13.21 -11.97
CA ARG A 146 7.32 -13.20 -11.64
C ARG A 146 7.95 -14.54 -12.06
N ARG A 147 9.09 -14.53 -12.75
CA ARG A 147 9.73 -15.78 -13.21
C ARG A 147 10.09 -16.70 -12.05
N VAL A 148 10.60 -16.13 -10.95
CA VAL A 148 10.93 -16.89 -9.73
C VAL A 148 9.70 -17.56 -9.12
N ALA A 149 8.54 -16.90 -9.15
CA ALA A 149 7.27 -17.48 -8.70
C ALA A 149 6.91 -18.74 -9.51
N LEU A 150 7.09 -18.68 -10.83
CA LEU A 150 6.85 -19.80 -11.72
C LEU A 150 7.80 -20.98 -11.42
N PHE A 151 9.08 -20.71 -11.20
CA PHE A 151 10.05 -21.74 -10.82
C PHE A 151 9.74 -22.37 -9.45
N LYS A 152 9.42 -21.56 -8.43
CA LYS A 152 9.02 -22.07 -7.10
C LYS A 152 7.76 -22.94 -7.20
N ALA A 153 6.73 -22.48 -7.94
CA ALA A 153 5.51 -23.24 -8.15
C ALA A 153 5.75 -24.55 -8.92
N ALA A 154 6.57 -24.51 -9.98
CA ALA A 154 6.95 -25.70 -10.74
C ALA A 154 7.73 -26.70 -9.88
N ALA A 155 8.68 -26.22 -9.06
CA ALA A 155 9.43 -27.07 -8.14
C ALA A 155 8.50 -27.74 -7.11
N VAL A 156 7.56 -27.00 -6.54
CA VAL A 156 6.54 -27.54 -5.62
C VAL A 156 5.63 -28.55 -6.31
N LEU A 157 5.23 -28.30 -7.56
CA LEU A 157 4.44 -29.24 -8.34
C LEU A 157 5.19 -30.55 -8.59
N VAL A 158 6.43 -30.47 -9.06
CA VAL A 158 7.27 -31.64 -9.35
C VAL A 158 7.57 -32.43 -8.08
N ALA A 159 7.91 -31.75 -6.98
CA ALA A 159 8.11 -32.40 -5.68
C ALA A 159 6.81 -33.07 -5.19
N GLY A 160 5.68 -32.39 -5.30
CA GLY A 160 4.37 -32.92 -4.94
C GLY A 160 3.97 -34.14 -5.77
N TRP A 161 4.23 -34.13 -7.08
CA TRP A 161 4.03 -35.29 -7.96
C TRP A 161 4.95 -36.44 -7.60
N ALA A 162 6.24 -36.19 -7.35
CA ALA A 162 7.18 -37.24 -6.95
C ALA A 162 6.74 -37.94 -5.66
N ILE A 163 6.36 -37.16 -4.65
CA ILE A 163 5.83 -37.69 -3.37
C ILE A 163 4.52 -38.44 -3.61
N GLY A 164 3.59 -37.86 -4.37
CA GLY A 164 2.30 -38.45 -4.68
C GLY A 164 2.42 -39.77 -5.44
N ILE A 165 3.33 -39.86 -6.40
CA ILE A 165 3.64 -41.08 -7.16
C ILE A 165 4.27 -42.13 -6.24
N ALA A 166 5.25 -41.77 -5.42
CA ALA A 166 5.90 -42.72 -4.52
C ALA A 166 4.91 -43.33 -3.51
N LEU A 167 4.07 -42.50 -2.88
CA LEU A 167 3.03 -42.97 -1.96
C LEU A 167 1.98 -43.84 -2.66
N SER A 168 1.52 -43.41 -3.84
CA SER A 168 0.54 -44.14 -4.63
C SER A 168 1.09 -45.48 -5.12
N TRP A 169 2.35 -45.51 -5.54
CA TRP A 169 3.01 -46.74 -5.97
C TRP A 169 3.16 -47.72 -4.82
N GLY A 170 3.55 -47.26 -3.62
CA GLY A 170 3.57 -48.10 -2.41
C GLY A 170 2.19 -48.67 -2.08
N LEU A 171 1.13 -47.87 -2.19
CA LEU A 171 -0.25 -48.33 -1.95
C LEU A 171 -0.72 -49.37 -2.99
N VAL A 172 -0.36 -49.20 -4.27
CA VAL A 172 -0.67 -50.20 -5.32
C VAL A 172 0.13 -51.48 -5.10
N GLU A 173 1.38 -51.41 -4.65
CA GLU A 173 2.18 -52.61 -4.39
C GLU A 173 1.60 -53.45 -3.23
N LEU A 174 1.03 -52.78 -2.22
CA LEU A 174 0.34 -53.44 -1.10
C LEU A 174 -1.06 -53.96 -1.46
N PHE A 175 -1.77 -53.27 -2.36
CA PHE A 175 -3.15 -53.60 -2.72
C PHE A 175 -3.39 -53.60 -4.25
N PRO A 176 -2.71 -54.46 -5.02
CA PRO A 176 -2.68 -54.37 -6.49
C PRO A 176 -3.99 -54.76 -7.18
N ARG A 177 -4.83 -55.58 -6.53
CA ARG A 177 -6.01 -56.22 -7.14
C ARG A 177 -5.66 -56.88 -8.48
N THR A 178 -6.25 -56.43 -9.58
CA THR A 178 -6.08 -57.00 -10.93
C THR A 178 -5.01 -56.28 -11.75
N LEU A 179 -4.36 -55.24 -11.21
CA LEU A 179 -3.39 -54.45 -11.95
C LEU A 179 -2.03 -55.16 -12.02
N GLU A 180 -1.56 -55.41 -13.23
CA GLU A 180 -0.28 -56.08 -13.49
C GLU A 180 0.91 -55.26 -13.02
N ARG A 181 1.99 -55.93 -12.57
CA ARG A 181 3.15 -55.29 -11.95
C ARG A 181 3.85 -54.28 -12.87
N GLN A 182 3.90 -54.56 -14.17
CA GLN A 182 4.48 -53.70 -15.19
C GLN A 182 3.73 -52.38 -15.38
N ASP A 183 2.40 -52.40 -15.16
CA ASP A 183 1.52 -51.26 -15.37
C ASP A 183 1.34 -50.40 -14.11
N ARG A 184 1.76 -50.87 -12.92
CA ARG A 184 1.52 -50.17 -11.65
C ARG A 184 2.08 -48.75 -11.63
N LEU A 185 3.36 -48.59 -11.98
CA LEU A 185 4.01 -47.28 -11.95
C LEU A 185 3.51 -46.35 -13.07
N PRO A 186 3.42 -46.80 -14.35
CA PRO A 186 2.80 -46.01 -15.42
C PRO A 186 1.36 -45.57 -15.12
N TYR A 187 0.55 -46.47 -14.56
CA TYR A 187 -0.84 -46.19 -14.19
C TYR A 187 -0.94 -45.13 -13.09
N VAL A 188 -0.16 -45.28 -12.02
CA VAL A 188 -0.09 -44.31 -10.92
C VAL A 188 0.40 -42.95 -11.42
N ALA A 189 1.44 -42.91 -12.25
CA ALA A 189 1.95 -41.68 -12.84
C ALA A 189 0.88 -40.98 -13.70
N ASN A 190 0.16 -41.71 -14.56
CA ASN A 190 -0.95 -41.18 -15.34
C ASN A 190 -2.07 -40.60 -14.45
N ARG A 191 -2.38 -41.27 -13.33
CA ARG A 191 -3.45 -40.84 -12.42
C ARG A 191 -3.06 -39.62 -11.57
N VAL A 192 -1.80 -39.52 -11.14
CA VAL A 192 -1.28 -38.44 -10.30
C VAL A 192 -0.91 -37.18 -11.12
N ILE A 193 -0.21 -37.34 -12.25
CA ILE A 193 0.24 -36.23 -13.09
C ILE A 193 -0.87 -35.82 -14.07
N GLY A 194 -1.40 -36.80 -14.79
CA GLY A 194 -2.27 -36.56 -15.93
C GLY A 194 -3.74 -36.45 -15.59
N PHE A 195 -4.14 -36.61 -14.33
CA PHE A 195 -5.56 -36.67 -13.95
C PHE A 195 -6.38 -37.66 -14.82
N ALA A 196 -5.73 -38.73 -15.32
CA ALA A 196 -6.22 -39.65 -16.36
C ALA A 196 -6.33 -39.07 -17.79
N LEU A 197 -5.28 -38.39 -18.27
CA LEU A 197 -5.13 -37.96 -19.67
C LEU A 197 -5.07 -39.15 -20.65
N VAL A 198 -4.49 -40.28 -20.22
CA VAL A 198 -4.47 -41.53 -21.00
C VAL A 198 -5.63 -42.41 -20.55
N ASP A 199 -6.36 -42.95 -21.53
CA ASP A 199 -7.52 -43.81 -21.30
C ASP A 199 -7.15 -45.00 -20.41
N PRO A 200 -7.93 -45.31 -19.35
CA PRO A 200 -7.72 -46.51 -18.53
C PRO A 200 -7.61 -47.81 -19.33
N ASP A 201 -8.14 -47.87 -20.55
CA ASP A 201 -8.13 -49.06 -21.41
C ASP A 201 -6.76 -49.38 -22.00
N PHE A 202 -5.77 -48.48 -21.86
CA PHE A 202 -4.37 -48.75 -22.18
C PHE A 202 -3.63 -49.60 -21.12
N PHE A 203 -4.26 -49.87 -19.96
CA PHE A 203 -3.63 -50.59 -18.85
C PHE A 203 -4.36 -51.90 -18.55
N GLN A 204 -3.59 -52.96 -18.26
CA GLN A 204 -4.18 -54.27 -17.97
C GLN A 204 -4.57 -54.39 -16.49
N GLY A 205 -5.88 -54.23 -16.24
CA GLY A 205 -6.48 -54.30 -14.92
C GLY A 205 -6.73 -52.95 -14.26
N ARG A 206 -7.41 -52.95 -13.11
CA ARG A 206 -7.83 -51.72 -12.44
C ARG A 206 -7.70 -51.85 -10.91
N PRO A 207 -7.06 -50.89 -10.23
CA PRO A 207 -7.08 -50.85 -8.77
C PRO A 207 -8.48 -50.49 -8.26
N SER A 208 -8.67 -50.53 -6.94
CA SER A 208 -9.97 -50.19 -6.35
C SER A 208 -10.36 -48.74 -6.65
N VAL A 209 -11.66 -48.47 -6.72
CA VAL A 209 -12.20 -47.10 -6.90
C VAL A 209 -11.66 -46.13 -5.83
N VAL A 210 -11.47 -46.63 -4.61
CA VAL A 210 -10.91 -45.87 -3.49
C VAL A 210 -9.46 -45.46 -3.78
N LEU A 211 -8.61 -46.40 -4.18
CA LEU A 211 -7.22 -46.10 -4.55
C LEU A 211 -7.12 -45.13 -5.72
N ASN A 212 -7.98 -45.32 -6.74
CA ASN A 212 -8.08 -44.40 -7.88
C ASN A 212 -8.47 -42.98 -7.51
N THR A 213 -9.23 -42.82 -6.43
CA THR A 213 -9.62 -41.52 -5.88
C THR A 213 -8.45 -40.90 -5.11
N VAL A 214 -7.74 -41.71 -4.32
CA VAL A 214 -6.57 -41.28 -3.54
C VAL A 214 -5.42 -40.80 -4.45
N PHE A 215 -5.13 -41.49 -5.54
CA PHE A 215 -4.06 -41.09 -6.47
C PHE A 215 -4.37 -39.74 -7.13
N GLY A 216 -5.62 -39.57 -7.58
CA GLY A 216 -6.10 -38.29 -8.11
C GLY A 216 -6.06 -37.18 -7.07
N LEU A 217 -6.35 -37.48 -5.80
CA LEU A 217 -6.25 -36.53 -4.69
C LEU A 217 -4.81 -36.05 -4.46
N PHE A 218 -3.81 -36.94 -4.51
CA PHE A 218 -2.41 -36.51 -4.38
C PHE A 218 -1.98 -35.59 -5.52
N GLY A 219 -2.37 -35.91 -6.75
CA GLY A 219 -2.18 -35.00 -7.89
C GLY A 219 -2.85 -33.64 -7.69
N ALA A 220 -4.08 -33.65 -7.15
CA ALA A 220 -4.84 -32.45 -6.82
C ALA A 220 -4.15 -31.57 -5.78
N LEU A 221 -3.68 -32.19 -4.69
CA LEU A 221 -3.00 -31.52 -3.59
C LEU A 221 -1.67 -30.91 -4.04
N ALA A 222 -0.89 -31.63 -4.84
CA ALA A 222 0.35 -31.12 -5.42
C ALA A 222 0.09 -29.88 -6.29
N LEU A 223 -0.93 -29.95 -7.15
CA LEU A 223 -1.33 -28.84 -8.01
C LEU A 223 -1.90 -27.65 -7.23
N MET A 224 -2.67 -27.93 -6.18
CA MET A 224 -3.19 -26.90 -5.29
C MET A 224 -2.08 -26.19 -4.52
N ALA A 225 -1.10 -26.94 -3.99
CA ALA A 225 0.07 -26.38 -3.33
C ALA A 225 0.90 -25.52 -4.30
N ALA A 226 1.16 -26.01 -5.52
CA ALA A 226 1.87 -25.27 -6.55
C ALA A 226 1.16 -23.96 -6.92
N ALA A 227 -0.16 -24.01 -7.08
CA ALA A 227 -0.96 -22.82 -7.36
C ALA A 227 -0.94 -21.83 -6.20
N VAL A 228 -1.11 -22.30 -4.95
CA VAL A 228 -0.99 -21.44 -3.77
C VAL A 228 0.36 -20.74 -3.74
N VAL A 229 1.46 -21.44 -4.03
CA VAL A 229 2.81 -20.85 -4.12
C VAL A 229 2.92 -19.83 -5.27
N LEU A 230 2.33 -20.11 -6.43
CA LEU A 230 2.30 -19.20 -7.57
C LEU A 230 1.55 -17.89 -7.24
N PHE A 231 0.47 -17.96 -6.46
CA PHE A 231 -0.31 -16.80 -6.06
C PHE A 231 0.25 -16.07 -4.83
N GLN A 232 0.87 -16.78 -3.87
CA GLN A 232 1.52 -16.16 -2.71
C GLN A 232 2.76 -15.34 -3.10
N SER A 233 3.55 -15.83 -4.05
CA SER A 233 4.77 -15.15 -4.56
C SER A 233 4.49 -13.92 -5.43
N GLN A 234 3.22 -13.53 -5.57
CA GLN A 234 2.80 -12.23 -6.12
C GLN A 234 2.96 -11.09 -5.09
N ARG A 235 3.21 -11.39 -3.81
CA ARG A 235 3.66 -10.39 -2.84
C ARG A 235 4.99 -9.82 -3.33
N ALA A 236 5.03 -8.50 -3.51
CA ALA A 236 6.26 -7.81 -3.87
C ALA A 236 7.21 -7.90 -2.68
N GLU A 237 8.16 -8.83 -2.71
CA GLU A 237 9.25 -8.95 -1.72
C GLU A 237 10.25 -7.78 -1.79
N ASN A 238 10.01 -6.75 -2.60
CA ASN A 238 10.82 -5.54 -2.57
C ASN A 238 10.35 -4.66 -1.40
N ALA A 239 10.66 -5.07 -0.19
CA ALA A 239 10.58 -4.17 0.96
C ALA A 239 11.52 -2.98 0.76
N LEU A 240 11.29 -1.92 1.53
CA LEU A 240 12.09 -0.71 1.48
C LEU A 240 13.58 -1.04 1.70
N THR A 241 14.46 -0.57 0.82
CA THR A 241 15.91 -0.59 1.07
C THR A 241 16.29 0.58 1.98
N GLY A 242 17.50 0.55 2.56
CA GLY A 242 18.00 1.69 3.35
C GLY A 242 18.12 2.97 2.52
N GLU A 243 18.65 2.88 1.29
CA GLU A 243 18.71 4.04 0.38
C GLU A 243 17.31 4.59 0.04
N ASP A 244 16.32 3.71 -0.13
CA ASP A 244 14.94 4.13 -0.34
C ASP A 244 14.35 4.83 0.90
N GLU A 245 14.61 4.31 2.10
CA GLU A 245 14.19 4.92 3.36
C GLU A 245 14.85 6.29 3.55
N SER A 246 16.14 6.40 3.27
CA SER A 246 16.89 7.65 3.30
C SER A 246 16.28 8.68 2.35
N ALA A 247 16.04 8.32 1.09
CA ALA A 247 15.40 9.21 0.12
C ALA A 247 14.00 9.66 0.56
N ILE A 248 13.19 8.76 1.12
CA ILE A 248 11.88 9.09 1.69
C ILE A 248 12.01 10.10 2.84
N ARG A 249 12.96 9.90 3.75
CA ARG A 249 13.19 10.83 4.86
C ARG A 249 13.59 12.22 4.35
N GLY A 250 14.44 12.30 3.34
CA GLY A 250 14.75 13.58 2.69
C GLY A 250 13.52 14.27 2.10
N LEU A 251 12.60 13.52 1.47
CA LEU A 251 11.32 14.06 1.02
C LEU A 251 10.43 14.53 2.19
N LEU A 252 10.45 13.84 3.33
CA LEU A 252 9.70 14.18 4.53
C LEU A 252 10.27 15.40 5.27
N GLU A 253 11.58 15.59 5.28
CA GLU A 253 12.17 16.80 5.85
C GLU A 253 11.77 18.05 5.05
N LEU A 254 11.77 17.95 3.72
CA LEU A 254 11.41 19.06 2.83
C LEU A 254 9.89 19.31 2.75
N TYR A 255 9.08 18.24 2.71
CA TYR A 255 7.65 18.31 2.39
C TYR A 255 6.73 17.63 3.40
N GLY A 256 7.27 17.01 4.46
CA GLY A 256 6.50 16.24 5.44
C GLY A 256 5.46 17.06 6.21
N LYS A 257 5.58 18.40 6.24
CA LYS A 257 4.53 19.29 6.79
C LYS A 257 3.17 19.18 6.07
N ASN A 258 3.14 18.64 4.86
CA ASN A 258 1.94 18.59 4.03
C ASN A 258 0.93 17.53 4.50
N ASP A 259 1.38 16.45 5.14
CA ASP A 259 0.52 15.35 5.57
C ASP A 259 1.00 14.75 6.91
N SER A 260 0.11 14.69 7.89
CA SER A 260 0.34 14.10 9.21
C SER A 260 0.59 12.59 9.18
N LEU A 261 0.16 11.91 8.11
CA LEU A 261 0.39 10.49 7.90
C LEU A 261 1.67 10.19 7.10
N GLY A 262 2.37 11.23 6.61
CA GLY A 262 3.53 11.07 5.74
C GLY A 262 4.66 10.25 6.37
N TYR A 263 4.93 10.43 7.68
CA TYR A 263 6.02 9.74 8.36
C TYR A 263 5.85 8.21 8.39
N PHE A 264 4.61 7.70 8.40
CA PHE A 264 4.32 6.26 8.37
C PHE A 264 4.74 5.61 7.04
N ALA A 265 5.09 6.38 6.02
CA ALA A 265 5.66 5.86 4.79
C ALA A 265 7.05 5.24 4.98
N THR A 266 7.79 5.59 6.04
CA THR A 266 9.11 5.03 6.38
C THR A 266 9.05 3.58 6.88
N ARG A 267 7.85 3.02 7.05
CA ARG A 267 7.67 1.67 7.54
C ARG A 267 8.26 0.64 6.56
N ARG A 268 9.17 -0.20 7.07
CA ARG A 268 9.96 -1.15 6.27
C ARG A 268 9.19 -2.33 5.68
N ASP A 269 7.94 -2.55 6.06
CA ASP A 269 7.06 -3.54 5.40
C ASP A 269 6.35 -2.99 4.15
N LYS A 270 6.62 -1.72 3.79
CA LYS A 270 6.17 -1.08 2.55
C LYS A 270 7.26 -1.18 1.48
N SER A 271 6.81 -1.21 0.23
CA SER A 271 7.60 -0.92 -0.96
C SER A 271 7.42 0.54 -1.36
N VAL A 272 8.26 1.07 -2.24
CA VAL A 272 8.15 2.44 -2.76
C VAL A 272 8.28 2.49 -4.28
N VAL A 273 7.57 3.43 -4.90
CA VAL A 273 7.79 3.87 -6.28
C VAL A 273 8.07 5.37 -6.27
N PHE A 274 9.19 5.76 -6.85
CA PHE A 274 9.54 7.18 -7.03
C PHE A 274 9.01 7.72 -8.35
N ALA A 275 8.73 9.01 -8.39
CA ALA A 275 8.66 9.76 -9.64
C ALA A 275 10.01 9.66 -10.36
N PRO A 276 10.05 9.68 -11.71
CA PRO A 276 11.30 9.60 -12.46
C PRO A 276 12.33 10.68 -12.10
N ASN A 277 11.86 11.84 -11.63
CA ASN A 277 12.70 12.94 -11.18
C ASN A 277 13.18 12.81 -9.72
N GLY A 278 12.75 11.79 -8.97
CA GLY A 278 13.10 11.59 -7.55
C GLY A 278 12.43 12.53 -6.55
N ARG A 279 11.63 13.50 -7.01
CA ARG A 279 11.08 14.59 -6.16
C ARG A 279 9.75 14.25 -5.49
N ALA A 280 9.19 13.08 -5.78
CA ALA A 280 8.02 12.54 -5.13
C ALA A 280 8.05 11.01 -5.10
N ALA A 281 7.34 10.41 -4.16
CA ALA A 281 7.27 8.95 -4.02
C ALA A 281 5.91 8.48 -3.51
N ILE A 282 5.54 7.24 -3.81
CA ILE A 282 4.36 6.58 -3.26
C ILE A 282 4.81 5.29 -2.60
N THR A 283 4.58 5.18 -1.30
CA THR A 283 4.77 3.91 -0.59
C THR A 283 3.50 3.08 -0.62
N TYR A 284 3.66 1.78 -0.84
CA TYR A 284 2.56 0.86 -1.02
C TYR A 284 2.91 -0.53 -0.49
N ARG A 285 1.89 -1.38 -0.33
CA ARG A 285 2.06 -2.80 -0.06
C ARG A 285 1.07 -3.59 -0.89
N VAL A 286 1.45 -4.80 -1.30
CA VAL A 286 0.59 -5.65 -2.13
C VAL A 286 -0.07 -6.72 -1.27
N GLU A 287 -1.39 -6.64 -1.13
CA GLU A 287 -2.19 -7.64 -0.42
C GLU A 287 -3.31 -8.17 -1.31
N VAL A 288 -3.39 -9.50 -1.47
CA VAL A 288 -4.44 -10.20 -2.25
C VAL A 288 -4.64 -9.62 -3.67
N GLY A 289 -3.54 -9.20 -4.30
CA GLY A 289 -3.52 -8.59 -5.63
C GLY A 289 -4.06 -7.15 -5.69
N VAL A 290 -4.19 -6.48 -4.55
CA VAL A 290 -4.38 -5.02 -4.45
C VAL A 290 -3.03 -4.40 -4.11
N CYS A 291 -2.61 -3.44 -4.91
CA CYS A 291 -1.49 -2.57 -4.59
C CYS A 291 -2.04 -1.40 -3.81
N LEU A 292 -1.86 -1.44 -2.49
CA LEU A 292 -2.47 -0.51 -1.55
C LEU A 292 -1.44 0.55 -1.16
N ALA A 293 -1.62 1.77 -1.66
CA ALA A 293 -0.88 2.95 -1.23
C ALA A 293 -1.47 3.50 0.07
N SER A 294 -0.64 4.20 0.83
CA SER A 294 -0.96 4.70 2.16
C SER A 294 -0.63 6.18 2.27
N GLY A 295 -1.61 6.99 2.70
CA GLY A 295 -1.47 8.44 2.83
C GLY A 295 -1.32 9.16 1.49
N ASP A 296 -0.75 10.37 1.56
CA ASP A 296 -0.44 11.19 0.40
C ASP A 296 0.84 10.71 -0.31
N PRO A 297 1.00 10.99 -1.62
CA PRO A 297 2.32 10.95 -2.22
C PRO A 297 3.29 11.87 -1.46
N LEU A 298 4.50 11.37 -1.21
CA LEU A 298 5.56 12.08 -0.52
C LEU A 298 6.24 13.07 -1.48
N GLY A 299 6.84 14.13 -0.95
CA GLY A 299 7.62 15.10 -1.73
C GLY A 299 6.80 16.23 -2.35
N ASP A 300 7.31 16.83 -3.42
CA ASP A 300 6.73 18.02 -4.05
C ASP A 300 5.37 17.70 -4.72
N PRO A 301 4.27 18.39 -4.33
CA PRO A 301 2.97 18.23 -4.99
C PRO A 301 2.98 18.38 -6.51
N ARG A 302 3.91 19.17 -7.06
CA ARG A 302 4.08 19.32 -8.51
C ARG A 302 4.59 18.05 -9.19
N ALA A 303 5.29 17.18 -8.46
CA ALA A 303 5.79 15.90 -8.94
C ALA A 303 4.85 14.72 -8.66
N TRP A 304 3.81 14.90 -7.83
CA TRP A 304 2.83 13.85 -7.53
C TRP A 304 2.20 13.21 -8.77
N PRO A 305 1.79 13.94 -9.83
CA PRO A 305 1.23 13.31 -11.02
C PRO A 305 2.17 12.27 -11.65
N GLN A 306 3.49 12.52 -11.63
CA GLN A 306 4.48 11.59 -12.17
C GLN A 306 4.66 10.36 -11.27
N ALA A 307 4.63 10.54 -9.95
CA ALA A 307 4.67 9.43 -8.99
C ALA A 307 3.43 8.53 -9.10
N ILE A 308 2.23 9.14 -9.18
CA ILE A 308 0.96 8.42 -9.35
C ILE A 308 0.95 7.63 -10.67
N ASP A 309 1.39 8.25 -11.76
CA ASP A 309 1.47 7.61 -13.08
C ASP A 309 2.48 6.45 -13.09
N ALA A 310 3.65 6.60 -12.44
CA ALA A 310 4.61 5.52 -12.25
C ALA A 310 4.03 4.36 -11.43
N TRP A 311 3.33 4.66 -10.35
CA TRP A 311 2.66 3.66 -9.51
C TRP A 311 1.52 2.94 -10.24
N LEU A 312 0.68 3.66 -10.99
CA LEU A 312 -0.38 3.05 -11.80
C LEU A 312 0.20 2.15 -12.90
N ARG A 313 1.32 2.53 -13.54
CA ARG A 313 2.06 1.65 -14.47
C ARG A 313 2.59 0.39 -13.79
N LEU A 314 3.05 0.51 -12.54
CA LEU A 314 3.50 -0.64 -11.76
C LEU A 314 2.33 -1.61 -11.51
N CYS A 315 1.19 -1.09 -11.04
CA CYS A 315 -0.05 -1.85 -10.90
C CYS A 315 -0.44 -2.54 -12.22
N GLN A 316 -0.33 -1.80 -13.33
CA GLN A 316 -0.51 -2.30 -14.70
C GLN A 316 0.60 -3.23 -15.21
N THR A 317 1.71 -3.43 -14.52
CA THR A 317 2.71 -4.40 -14.96
C THR A 317 2.41 -5.77 -14.36
N TYR A 318 1.96 -5.76 -13.11
CA TYR A 318 1.75 -6.96 -12.30
C TYR A 318 0.28 -7.39 -12.17
N GLY A 319 -0.67 -6.61 -12.70
CA GLY A 319 -2.09 -6.95 -12.63
C GLY A 319 -2.67 -6.69 -11.25
N TRP A 320 -2.09 -5.73 -10.52
CA TRP A 320 -2.58 -5.34 -9.22
C TRP A 320 -3.67 -4.29 -9.36
N THR A 321 -4.69 -4.41 -8.52
CA THR A 321 -5.73 -3.38 -8.40
C THR A 321 -5.16 -2.21 -7.60
N PRO A 322 -5.14 -0.98 -8.13
CA PRO A 322 -4.71 0.18 -7.35
C PRO A 322 -5.75 0.51 -6.28
N GLY A 323 -5.30 0.70 -5.04
CA GLY A 323 -6.10 1.23 -3.94
C GLY A 323 -5.27 2.21 -3.12
N VAL A 324 -5.91 3.24 -2.57
CA VAL A 324 -5.26 4.19 -1.65
C VAL A 324 -6.09 4.27 -0.38
N MET A 325 -5.44 4.29 0.78
CA MET A 325 -6.07 4.54 2.07
C MET A 325 -5.47 5.77 2.75
N GLY A 326 -6.33 6.60 3.36
CA GLY A 326 -5.90 7.71 4.20
C GLY A 326 -5.43 8.96 3.45
N ALA A 327 -5.75 9.08 2.15
CA ALA A 327 -5.35 10.24 1.36
C ALA A 327 -6.03 11.51 1.89
N SER A 328 -5.30 12.62 1.98
CA SER A 328 -5.85 13.95 2.23
C SER A 328 -6.76 14.39 1.09
N SER A 329 -7.53 15.46 1.29
CA SER A 329 -8.31 16.10 0.24
C SER A 329 -7.45 16.48 -0.98
N HIS A 330 -6.21 16.93 -0.76
CA HIS A 330 -5.32 17.36 -1.83
C HIS A 330 -4.81 16.17 -2.66
N ALA A 331 -4.36 15.11 -2.00
CA ALA A 331 -3.94 13.89 -2.69
C ALA A 331 -5.10 13.17 -3.37
N ALA A 332 -6.29 13.13 -2.74
CA ALA A 332 -7.49 12.56 -3.35
C ALA A 332 -7.84 13.26 -4.69
N GLN A 333 -7.66 14.58 -4.78
CA GLN A 333 -7.80 15.31 -6.05
C GLN A 333 -6.75 14.89 -7.09
N ALA A 334 -5.49 14.71 -6.69
CA ALA A 334 -4.44 14.23 -7.57
C ALA A 334 -4.71 12.80 -8.09
N PHE A 335 -5.15 11.89 -7.22
CA PHE A 335 -5.56 10.54 -7.59
C PHE A 335 -6.78 10.54 -8.52
N ARG A 336 -7.76 11.42 -8.27
CA ARG A 336 -8.91 11.61 -9.16
C ARG A 336 -8.51 12.12 -10.54
N ALA A 337 -7.58 13.06 -10.62
CA ALA A 337 -7.03 13.54 -11.88
C ALA A 337 -6.34 12.42 -12.69
N ALA A 338 -5.78 11.42 -12.00
CA ALA A 338 -5.19 10.22 -12.60
C ALA A 338 -6.22 9.12 -12.98
N GLY A 339 -7.51 9.35 -12.73
CA GLY A 339 -8.61 8.47 -13.12
C GLY A 339 -9.08 7.48 -12.05
N LEU A 340 -8.72 7.70 -10.77
CA LEU A 340 -9.33 7.00 -9.65
C LEU A 340 -10.60 7.72 -9.17
N ASN A 341 -11.45 7.01 -8.46
CA ASN A 341 -12.55 7.57 -7.67
C ASN A 341 -12.07 7.78 -6.23
N ALA A 342 -12.67 8.74 -5.52
CA ALA A 342 -12.40 8.98 -4.10
C ALA A 342 -13.71 8.85 -3.31
N LEU A 343 -13.66 8.10 -2.22
CA LEU A 343 -14.73 7.97 -1.23
C LEU A 343 -14.21 8.48 0.10
N GLU A 344 -14.97 9.33 0.76
CA GLU A 344 -14.65 9.77 2.12
C GLU A 344 -14.63 8.56 3.05
N LEU A 345 -13.49 8.34 3.68
CA LEU A 345 -13.23 7.19 4.53
C LEU A 345 -13.52 7.50 5.99
N GLY A 346 -13.40 8.76 6.41
CA GLY A 346 -13.56 9.22 7.79
C GLY A 346 -12.81 10.53 8.02
N ASP A 347 -12.59 10.88 9.28
CA ASP A 347 -11.94 12.14 9.67
C ASP A 347 -10.78 11.90 10.65
N GLU A 348 -9.72 12.66 10.48
CA GLU A 348 -8.60 12.77 11.42
C GLU A 348 -8.88 13.85 12.46
N ALA A 349 -8.55 13.56 13.72
CA ALA A 349 -8.68 14.53 14.81
C ALA A 349 -7.36 15.30 14.99
N VAL A 350 -7.35 16.57 14.57
CA VAL A 350 -6.18 17.47 14.71
C VAL A 350 -6.44 18.50 15.79
N LEU A 351 -5.52 18.59 16.76
CA LEU A 351 -5.51 19.65 17.77
C LEU A 351 -4.58 20.77 17.34
N HIS A 352 -5.07 22.00 17.36
CA HIS A 352 -4.25 23.21 17.27
C HIS A 352 -3.93 23.70 18.68
N THR A 353 -2.65 23.77 19.00
CA THR A 353 -2.20 24.02 20.38
C THR A 353 -2.54 25.44 20.84
N ALA A 354 -2.58 26.41 19.91
CA ALA A 354 -2.94 27.80 20.18
C ALA A 354 -4.39 27.98 20.65
N ASP A 355 -5.30 27.12 20.20
CA ASP A 355 -6.74 27.22 20.51
C ASP A 355 -7.14 26.39 21.74
N PHE A 356 -6.26 25.49 22.19
CA PHE A 356 -6.57 24.55 23.25
C PHE A 356 -6.60 25.21 24.63
N LYS A 357 -7.74 25.13 25.32
CA LYS A 357 -7.91 25.66 26.69
C LYS A 357 -8.66 24.68 27.58
N LEU A 358 -8.00 24.21 28.65
CA LEU A 358 -8.62 23.28 29.60
C LEU A 358 -9.71 23.92 30.49
N SER A 359 -9.71 25.26 30.62
CA SER A 359 -10.60 26.02 31.51
C SER A 359 -12.04 26.21 30.97
N GLY A 360 -12.31 25.88 29.71
CA GLY A 360 -13.63 26.05 29.09
C GLY A 360 -14.74 25.14 29.62
N PRO A 361 -16.03 25.51 29.45
CA PRO A 361 -17.17 24.69 29.88
C PRO A 361 -17.23 23.36 29.13
N ASP A 362 -16.97 23.37 27.83
CA ASP A 362 -16.98 22.15 26.99
C ASP A 362 -15.87 21.16 27.37
N MET A 363 -14.77 21.66 27.91
CA MET A 363 -13.64 20.86 28.41
C MET A 363 -13.86 20.31 29.83
N ARG A 364 -15.06 20.45 30.42
CA ARG A 364 -15.37 19.99 31.78
C ARG A 364 -15.05 18.50 31.98
N ALA A 365 -15.41 17.65 31.02
CA ALA A 365 -15.16 16.22 31.12
C ALA A 365 -13.66 15.90 31.14
N VAL A 366 -12.90 16.52 30.23
CA VAL A 366 -11.43 16.37 30.16
C VAL A 366 -10.79 16.92 31.43
N ARG A 367 -11.16 18.12 31.88
CA ARG A 367 -10.66 18.73 33.11
C ARG A 367 -10.91 17.87 34.35
N GLN A 368 -12.08 17.24 34.46
CA GLN A 368 -12.39 16.33 35.56
C GLN A 368 -11.53 15.06 35.50
N ALA A 369 -11.28 14.52 34.30
CA ALA A 369 -10.40 13.37 34.10
C ALA A 369 -8.94 13.71 34.47
N VAL A 370 -8.42 14.85 34.00
CA VAL A 370 -7.10 15.38 34.33
C VAL A 370 -6.93 15.57 35.84
N THR A 371 -7.90 16.22 36.50
CA THR A 371 -7.86 16.42 37.96
C THR A 371 -7.86 15.10 38.73
N ARG A 372 -8.62 14.09 38.25
CA ARG A 372 -8.63 12.76 38.86
C ARG A 372 -7.28 12.06 38.73
N ALA A 373 -6.68 12.11 37.54
CA ALA A 373 -5.37 11.54 37.28
C ALA A 373 -4.28 12.19 38.15
N ARG A 374 -4.27 13.53 38.26
CA ARG A 374 -3.34 14.24 39.15
C ARG A 374 -3.56 13.93 40.63
N ARG A 375 -4.83 13.80 41.09
CA ARG A 375 -5.14 13.37 42.47
C ARG A 375 -4.64 11.96 42.78
N ALA A 376 -4.66 11.07 41.79
CA ALA A 376 -4.06 9.75 41.86
C ALA A 376 -2.52 9.79 41.91
N GLY A 377 -1.90 10.97 41.83
CA GLY A 377 -0.46 11.16 41.92
C GLY A 377 0.28 11.07 40.59
N LEU A 378 -0.43 11.11 39.46
CA LEU A 378 0.20 11.02 38.15
C LEU A 378 0.83 12.35 37.73
N THR A 379 2.03 12.26 37.16
CA THR A 379 2.70 13.35 36.44
C THR A 379 3.05 12.90 35.02
N VAL A 380 3.36 13.85 34.13
CA VAL A 380 3.67 13.58 32.73
C VAL A 380 5.11 13.98 32.44
N ARG A 381 5.83 13.11 31.73
CA ARG A 381 7.18 13.35 31.22
C ARG A 381 7.13 13.30 29.70
N ILE A 382 7.68 14.32 29.05
CA ILE A 382 7.74 14.44 27.58
C ILE A 382 9.20 14.52 27.19
N ARG A 383 9.65 13.60 26.32
CA ARG A 383 11.03 13.50 25.85
C ARG A 383 11.08 13.07 24.40
N ARG A 384 12.16 13.38 23.69
CA ARG A 384 12.43 12.81 22.36
C ARG A 384 13.13 11.46 22.51
N HIS A 385 12.98 10.58 21.53
CA HIS A 385 13.65 9.27 21.54
C HIS A 385 15.18 9.41 21.68
N VAL A 386 15.78 10.42 21.05
CA VAL A 386 17.21 10.73 21.15
C VAL A 386 17.69 11.03 22.58
N GLU A 387 16.79 11.47 23.47
CA GLU A 387 17.11 11.80 24.86
C GLU A 387 17.09 10.56 25.78
N LEU A 388 16.61 9.42 25.28
CA LEU A 388 16.53 8.18 26.06
C LEU A 388 17.77 7.31 25.80
N PRO A 389 18.49 6.90 26.86
CA PRO A 389 19.50 5.86 26.74
C PRO A 389 18.90 4.55 26.22
N ALA A 390 19.71 3.75 25.52
CA ALA A 390 19.26 2.48 24.92
C ALA A 390 18.62 1.52 25.95
N GLU A 391 19.14 1.48 27.18
CA GLU A 391 18.58 0.68 28.26
C GLU A 391 17.19 1.14 28.68
N GLU A 392 16.96 2.45 28.75
CA GLU A 392 15.65 3.01 29.07
C GLU A 392 14.66 2.75 27.94
N MET A 393 15.08 2.94 26.68
CA MET A 393 14.25 2.62 25.51
C MET A 393 13.88 1.13 25.47
N ALA A 394 14.78 0.21 25.83
CA ALA A 394 14.46 -1.20 25.94
C ALA A 394 13.35 -1.49 26.98
N GLN A 395 13.33 -0.75 28.10
CA GLN A 395 12.23 -0.85 29.07
C GLN A 395 10.92 -0.27 28.54
N VAL A 396 10.98 0.83 27.77
CA VAL A 396 9.80 1.39 27.09
C VAL A 396 9.20 0.36 26.13
N ILE A 397 10.03 -0.27 25.29
CA ILE A 397 9.60 -1.32 24.35
C ILE A 397 8.97 -2.50 25.10
N LYS A 398 9.63 -2.99 26.16
CA LYS A 398 9.10 -4.08 26.99
C LYS A 398 7.72 -3.76 27.59
N ARG A 399 7.51 -2.52 28.05
CA ARG A 399 6.20 -2.05 28.55
C ARG A 399 5.17 -1.95 27.43
N ALA A 400 5.56 -1.40 26.28
CA ALA A 400 4.68 -1.30 25.11
C ALA A 400 4.20 -2.68 24.63
N ASP A 401 5.10 -3.68 24.67
CA ASP A 401 4.79 -5.08 24.36
C ASP A 401 3.86 -5.72 25.40
N ALA A 402 4.15 -5.52 26.69
CA ALA A 402 3.37 -6.10 27.79
C ALA A 402 1.95 -5.52 27.89
N TRP A 403 1.75 -4.26 27.49
CA TRP A 403 0.45 -3.59 27.50
C TRP A 403 -0.32 -3.73 26.18
N ARG A 404 0.17 -4.57 25.27
CA ARG A 404 -0.51 -4.87 24.01
C ARG A 404 -1.67 -5.83 24.26
N ASP A 405 -2.85 -5.48 23.76
CA ASP A 405 -4.08 -6.27 23.89
C ASP A 405 -4.19 -7.39 22.82
N THR A 406 -3.18 -7.54 21.96
CA THR A 406 -3.22 -8.39 20.75
C THR A 406 -1.89 -9.08 20.48
N GLU A 407 -1.90 -10.28 19.88
CA GLU A 407 -0.67 -11.05 19.62
C GLU A 407 0.29 -10.41 18.59
N THR A 408 -0.20 -9.55 17.68
CA THR A 408 0.64 -8.86 16.68
C THR A 408 0.40 -7.35 16.69
N GLU A 409 1.44 -6.57 16.37
CA GLU A 409 1.32 -5.12 16.21
C GLU A 409 0.39 -4.79 15.03
N ARG A 410 -0.59 -3.92 15.28
CA ARG A 410 -1.58 -3.52 14.27
C ARG A 410 -1.13 -2.25 13.57
N GLY A 411 -1.64 -2.06 12.36
CA GLY A 411 -1.52 -0.83 11.59
C GLY A 411 -0.75 -1.03 10.28
N PHE A 412 -1.00 -0.12 9.34
CA PHE A 412 -0.31 0.01 8.06
C PHE A 412 -0.18 1.49 7.67
N SER A 413 -1.29 2.23 7.73
CA SER A 413 -1.31 3.66 7.36
C SER A 413 -1.05 4.61 8.51
N MET A 414 -1.14 4.09 9.75
CA MET A 414 -1.26 4.90 10.96
C MET A 414 -0.49 4.31 12.14
N ALA A 415 0.39 3.34 11.86
CA ALA A 415 1.33 2.82 12.85
C ALA A 415 2.65 2.50 12.15
N LEU A 416 3.74 2.93 12.76
CA LEU A 416 5.10 2.68 12.31
C LEU A 416 5.51 1.23 12.63
N GLY A 417 4.99 0.70 13.74
CA GLY A 417 5.17 -0.71 14.12
C GLY A 417 6.60 -1.07 14.57
N ARG A 418 7.45 -0.07 14.87
CA ARG A 418 8.87 -0.25 15.26
C ARG A 418 9.36 0.76 16.30
N LEU A 419 8.77 0.74 17.49
CA LEU A 419 9.17 1.66 18.57
C LEU A 419 10.66 1.52 18.92
N GLY A 420 11.37 2.65 19.01
CA GLY A 420 12.77 2.72 19.42
C GLY A 420 13.82 2.45 18.33
N ASP A 421 13.42 2.44 17.05
CA ASP A 421 14.38 2.39 15.94
C ASP A 421 15.31 3.63 15.98
N PRO A 422 16.64 3.47 15.86
CA PRO A 422 17.58 4.60 15.90
C PRO A 422 17.33 5.66 14.81
N ALA A 423 16.76 5.28 13.67
CA ALA A 423 16.42 6.22 12.60
C ALA A 423 15.19 7.09 12.94
N ASP A 424 14.47 6.78 14.03
CA ASP A 424 13.28 7.48 14.51
C ASP A 424 13.58 8.29 15.79
N SER A 425 14.78 8.88 15.86
CA SER A 425 15.30 9.65 17.00
C SER A 425 14.47 10.88 17.36
N ASP A 426 13.82 11.49 16.37
CA ASP A 426 13.02 12.71 16.55
C ASP A 426 11.58 12.44 17.02
N CYS A 427 11.17 11.17 17.10
CA CYS A 427 9.89 10.79 17.66
C CYS A 427 9.79 11.21 19.13
N MET A 428 8.60 11.61 19.54
CA MET A 428 8.31 12.12 20.88
C MET A 428 7.62 11.04 21.71
N LEU A 429 8.12 10.83 22.93
CA LEU A 429 7.55 9.93 23.91
C LEU A 429 6.93 10.73 25.06
N VAL A 430 5.64 10.52 25.29
CA VAL A 430 4.89 11.09 26.41
C VAL A 430 4.55 9.96 27.37
N GLU A 431 5.10 9.99 28.57
CA GLU A 431 4.88 8.98 29.60
C GLU A 431 4.09 9.57 30.78
N ALA A 432 3.09 8.83 31.27
CA ALA A 432 2.50 9.09 32.57
C ALA A 432 3.22 8.25 33.62
N VAL A 433 3.71 8.89 34.67
CA VAL A 433 4.39 8.25 35.81
C VAL A 433 3.61 8.45 37.10
N ASP A 434 3.65 7.46 37.99
CA ASP A 434 3.06 7.55 39.31
C ASP A 434 4.04 8.11 40.36
N ARG A 435 3.62 8.08 41.63
CA ARG A 435 4.42 8.60 42.77
C ARG A 435 5.70 7.83 43.03
N ASP A 436 5.75 6.56 42.61
CA ASP A 436 6.88 5.67 42.75
C ASP A 436 7.76 5.67 41.48
N ASN A 437 7.55 6.67 40.61
CA ASN A 437 8.22 6.84 39.33
C ASN A 437 8.03 5.67 38.36
N GLN A 438 6.94 4.91 38.51
CA GLN A 438 6.58 3.82 37.60
C GLN A 438 5.77 4.37 36.44
N VAL A 439 6.14 3.97 35.22
CA VAL A 439 5.41 4.35 34.01
C VAL A 439 4.12 3.52 33.93
N VAL A 440 2.99 4.19 33.85
CA VAL A 440 1.65 3.56 33.81
C VAL A 440 0.93 3.73 32.47
N ALA A 441 1.41 4.62 31.61
CA ALA A 441 0.96 4.76 30.23
C ALA A 441 2.01 5.48 29.37
N MET A 442 1.91 5.32 28.05
CA MET A 442 2.77 6.00 27.10
C MET A 442 2.03 6.35 25.80
N LEU A 443 2.43 7.47 25.19
CA LEU A 443 2.13 7.85 23.82
C LEU A 443 3.46 8.01 23.07
N SER A 444 3.60 7.38 21.90
CA SER A 444 4.68 7.70 20.95
C SER A 444 4.09 8.47 19.77
N LEU A 445 4.71 9.59 19.42
CA LEU A 445 4.29 10.46 18.33
C LEU A 445 5.43 10.64 17.33
N VAL A 446 5.10 10.47 16.05
CA VAL A 446 6.02 10.69 14.94
C VAL A 446 6.03 12.15 14.48
N PRO A 447 7.14 12.66 13.92
CA PRO A 447 7.20 14.00 13.37
C PRO A 447 6.19 14.25 12.23
N TRP A 448 5.52 15.39 12.27
CA TRP A 448 4.73 15.94 11.17
C TRP A 448 5.34 17.27 10.73
N GLY A 449 6.37 17.17 9.88
CA GLY A 449 7.24 18.30 9.56
C GLY A 449 8.00 18.81 10.79
N HIS A 450 8.32 20.11 10.83
CA HIS A 450 9.14 20.70 11.90
C HIS A 450 8.34 21.16 13.13
N ASN A 451 7.02 21.31 13.01
CA ASN A 451 6.18 21.94 14.04
C ASN A 451 4.90 21.16 14.36
N GLY A 452 4.82 19.89 13.96
CA GLY A 452 3.68 19.02 14.22
C GLY A 452 4.12 17.64 14.68
N VAL A 453 3.21 16.93 15.34
CA VAL A 453 3.40 15.53 15.73
C VAL A 453 2.13 14.73 15.46
N SER A 454 2.27 13.44 15.14
CA SER A 454 1.15 12.53 14.87
C SER A 454 1.24 11.29 15.74
N LEU A 455 0.13 10.88 16.34
CA LEU A 455 0.09 9.74 17.25
C LEU A 455 0.32 8.42 16.51
N ASP A 456 1.42 7.73 16.83
CA ASP A 456 1.76 6.40 16.34
C ASP A 456 1.28 5.32 17.30
N LEU A 457 1.70 5.41 18.56
CA LEU A 457 1.44 4.40 19.57
C LEU A 457 0.73 5.00 20.77
N MET A 458 -0.31 4.32 21.24
CA MET A 458 -0.97 4.61 22.52
C MET A 458 -1.06 3.31 23.32
N ARG A 459 -0.43 3.28 24.50
CA ARG A 459 -0.43 2.12 25.39
C ARG A 459 -0.68 2.54 26.83
N ARG A 460 -1.38 1.69 27.56
CA ARG A 460 -1.80 1.96 28.93
C ARG A 460 -1.75 0.67 29.75
N SER A 461 -1.13 0.73 30.92
CA SER A 461 -1.13 -0.38 31.87
C SER A 461 -2.57 -0.73 32.30
N PRO A 462 -2.90 -2.02 32.49
CA PRO A 462 -4.17 -2.43 33.10
C PRO A 462 -4.44 -1.76 34.45
N HIS A 463 -3.39 -1.39 35.18
CA HIS A 463 -3.45 -0.74 36.50
C HIS A 463 -3.51 0.78 36.44
N SER A 464 -3.50 1.38 35.25
CA SER A 464 -3.48 2.85 35.15
C SER A 464 -4.80 3.48 35.64
N PRO A 465 -4.74 4.61 36.36
CA PRO A 465 -5.91 5.37 36.73
C PRO A 465 -6.75 5.83 35.52
N ASN A 466 -8.04 6.03 35.73
CA ASN A 466 -8.91 6.69 34.74
C ASN A 466 -8.53 8.16 34.59
N GLY A 467 -8.49 8.66 33.35
CA GLY A 467 -8.04 10.01 33.04
C GLY A 467 -6.57 10.13 32.65
N THR A 468 -5.82 9.02 32.62
CA THR A 468 -4.38 9.02 32.30
C THR A 468 -4.09 9.51 30.88
N ILE A 469 -4.86 9.06 29.88
CA ILE A 469 -4.68 9.53 28.49
C ILE A 469 -5.08 11.01 28.36
N GLU A 470 -6.17 11.42 29.02
CA GLU A 470 -6.61 12.81 29.10
C GLU A 470 -5.54 13.72 29.69
N LEU A 471 -4.89 13.28 30.76
CA LEU A 471 -3.76 13.98 31.37
C LEU A 471 -2.59 14.11 30.38
N MET A 472 -2.16 13.01 29.75
CA MET A 472 -1.04 13.05 28.80
C MET A 472 -1.30 13.95 27.59
N VAL A 473 -2.47 13.84 26.95
CA VAL A 473 -2.83 14.69 25.81
C VAL A 473 -2.95 16.15 26.21
N SER A 474 -3.55 16.44 27.38
CA SER A 474 -3.69 17.82 27.86
C SER A 474 -2.33 18.43 28.20
N ASP A 475 -1.47 17.70 28.92
CA ASP A 475 -0.14 18.18 29.29
C ASP A 475 0.75 18.36 28.06
N LEU A 476 0.69 17.45 27.07
CA LEU A 476 1.39 17.62 25.79
C LEU A 476 0.94 18.91 25.09
N THR A 477 -0.37 19.13 25.01
CA THR A 477 -0.93 20.30 24.30
C THR A 477 -0.62 21.61 25.05
N LEU A 478 -0.64 21.59 26.38
CA LEU A 478 -0.33 22.76 27.23
C LEU A 478 1.17 23.12 27.24
N HIS A 479 2.07 22.15 27.07
CA HIS A 479 3.52 22.40 26.98
C HIS A 479 4.03 22.51 25.53
N ALA A 480 3.12 22.47 24.55
CA ALA A 480 3.48 22.36 23.14
C ALA A 480 4.33 23.54 22.63
N GLU A 481 4.11 24.76 23.14
CA GLU A 481 4.90 25.95 22.78
C GLU A 481 6.39 25.78 23.12
N HIS A 482 6.69 25.30 24.32
CA HIS A 482 8.07 25.00 24.75
C HIS A 482 8.73 23.89 23.92
N LEU A 483 7.91 22.99 23.34
CA LEU A 483 8.36 21.88 22.51
C LEU A 483 8.43 22.23 21.01
N GLY A 484 8.01 23.45 20.62
CA GLY A 484 7.91 23.87 19.22
C GLY A 484 6.78 23.19 18.43
N VAL A 485 5.78 22.65 19.13
CA VAL A 485 4.64 21.92 18.53
C VAL A 485 3.43 22.85 18.41
N THR A 486 2.88 22.93 17.21
CA THR A 486 1.70 23.75 16.87
C THR A 486 0.46 22.90 16.59
N ARG A 487 0.67 21.67 16.12
CA ARG A 487 -0.38 20.76 15.65
C ARG A 487 -0.12 19.34 16.12
N ILE A 488 -1.15 18.69 16.66
CA ILE A 488 -1.08 17.32 17.15
C ILE A 488 -2.20 16.52 16.49
N SER A 489 -1.85 15.48 15.73
CA SER A 489 -2.83 14.50 15.26
C SER A 489 -3.04 13.41 16.31
N LEU A 490 -4.30 13.20 16.71
CA LEU A 490 -4.74 12.11 17.59
C LEU A 490 -5.21 10.87 16.82
N ASN A 491 -4.72 10.71 15.58
CA ASN A 491 -5.04 9.61 14.68
C ASN A 491 -6.48 9.69 14.11
N PHE A 492 -6.78 8.75 13.21
CA PHE A 492 -7.93 8.77 12.31
C PHE A 492 -9.13 7.98 12.85
N ALA A 493 -10.32 8.57 12.78
CA ALA A 493 -11.58 7.89 13.03
C ALA A 493 -12.28 7.56 11.69
N MET A 494 -12.22 6.28 11.27
CA MET A 494 -12.95 5.85 10.07
C MET A 494 -14.46 6.02 10.25
N PHE A 495 -15.15 6.34 9.15
CA PHE A 495 -16.60 6.36 8.99
C PHE A 495 -17.36 7.28 9.96
N ARG A 496 -16.71 8.33 10.49
CA ARG A 496 -17.33 9.31 11.38
C ARG A 496 -18.57 9.98 10.75
N SER A 497 -18.54 10.32 9.46
CA SER A 497 -19.69 10.92 8.77
C SER A 497 -20.95 10.04 8.80
N ALA A 498 -20.81 8.71 8.77
CA ALA A 498 -21.92 7.78 8.93
C ALA A 498 -22.52 7.77 10.36
N PHE A 499 -21.71 8.05 11.39
CA PHE A 499 -22.16 8.13 12.78
C PHE A 499 -22.73 9.51 13.13
N ALA A 500 -22.14 10.59 12.61
CA ALA A 500 -22.62 11.96 12.78
C ALA A 500 -23.98 12.18 12.09
N GLN A 501 -24.16 11.61 10.89
CA GLN A 501 -25.44 11.65 10.16
C GLN A 501 -26.45 10.61 10.67
N GLY A 502 -26.00 9.55 11.34
CA GLY A 502 -26.88 8.55 11.96
C GLY A 502 -27.82 9.09 13.04
N ALA A 503 -27.57 10.31 13.54
CA ALA A 503 -28.46 11.04 14.45
C ALA A 503 -29.59 11.81 13.73
N GLN A 504 -29.56 11.93 12.40
CA GLN A 504 -30.57 12.61 11.59
C GLN A 504 -31.13 11.67 10.50
N LEU A 505 -32.24 11.00 10.84
CA LEU A 505 -33.37 10.59 9.96
C LEU A 505 -33.10 9.83 8.64
N GLY A 506 -33.67 8.61 8.57
CA GLY A 506 -34.40 8.05 7.41
C GLY A 506 -33.66 7.78 6.09
N ALA A 507 -33.38 6.51 5.74
CA ALA A 507 -32.88 6.18 4.40
C ALA A 507 -33.23 4.76 3.91
N GLY A 508 -33.45 4.63 2.59
CA GLY A 508 -33.91 3.45 1.86
C GLY A 508 -32.93 2.25 1.74
N PRO A 509 -33.19 1.30 0.81
CA PRO A 509 -32.51 0.00 0.75
C PRO A 509 -30.98 0.04 0.69
N VAL A 510 -30.41 1.03 -0.02
CA VAL A 510 -28.96 1.22 -0.16
C VAL A 510 -28.31 1.61 1.16
N ALA A 511 -28.97 2.45 1.96
CA ALA A 511 -28.48 2.84 3.28
C ALA A 511 -28.55 1.69 4.30
N ARG A 512 -29.49 0.74 4.15
CA ARG A 512 -29.51 -0.50 4.97
C ARG A 512 -28.37 -1.44 4.61
N LEU A 513 -28.02 -1.55 3.33
CA LEU A 513 -26.89 -2.36 2.89
C LEU A 513 -25.55 -1.74 3.34
N TRP A 514 -25.47 -0.41 3.28
CA TRP A 514 -24.37 0.37 3.88
C TRP A 514 -24.31 0.22 5.40
N ARG A 515 -25.44 0.23 6.10
CA ARG A 515 -25.52 -0.04 7.55
C ARG A 515 -25.07 -1.47 7.88
N GLY A 516 -25.46 -2.46 7.07
CA GLY A 516 -25.01 -3.85 7.21
C GLY A 516 -23.49 -3.99 7.01
N PHE A 517 -22.94 -3.27 6.03
CA PHE A 517 -21.49 -3.16 5.82
C PHE A 517 -20.79 -2.48 7.01
N LEU A 518 -21.31 -1.37 7.51
CA LEU A 518 -20.76 -0.66 8.68
C LEU A 518 -20.84 -1.48 9.98
N VAL A 519 -21.92 -2.22 10.20
CA VAL A 519 -22.11 -3.10 11.38
C VAL A 519 -21.22 -4.35 11.28
N PHE A 520 -20.99 -4.86 10.07
CA PHE A 520 -20.01 -5.91 9.83
C PHE A 520 -18.61 -5.40 10.24
N PHE A 521 -18.17 -4.24 9.74
CA PHE A 521 -16.87 -3.64 10.09
C PHE A 521 -16.75 -3.13 11.53
N SER A 522 -17.86 -2.72 12.19
CA SER A 522 -17.84 -2.24 13.58
C SER A 522 -17.50 -3.32 14.61
N ARG A 523 -17.61 -4.62 14.25
CA ARG A 523 -17.11 -5.72 15.10
C ARG A 523 -15.59 -5.84 15.09
N TRP A 524 -14.92 -5.32 14.06
CA TRP A 524 -13.45 -5.38 13.93
C TRP A 524 -12.75 -4.06 14.25
N TRP A 525 -13.50 -2.96 14.37
CA TRP A 525 -12.94 -1.61 14.51
C TRP A 525 -13.65 -0.88 15.65
N GLN A 526 -12.94 -0.58 16.74
CA GLN A 526 -13.42 0.21 17.91
C GLN A 526 -13.65 1.70 17.54
N LEU A 527 -14.29 1.98 16.40
CA LEU A 527 -14.45 3.31 15.79
C LEU A 527 -15.24 4.26 16.68
N GLU A 528 -16.29 3.76 17.33
CA GLU A 528 -17.09 4.57 18.24
C GLU A 528 -16.31 4.98 19.49
N THR A 529 -15.49 4.08 20.04
CA THR A 529 -14.64 4.38 21.19
C THR A 529 -13.56 5.40 20.84
N LEU A 530 -12.93 5.27 19.68
CA LEU A 530 -11.90 6.22 19.21
C LEU A 530 -12.50 7.61 18.94
N TYR A 531 -13.65 7.67 18.25
CA TYR A 531 -14.37 8.92 18.02
C TYR A 531 -14.75 9.61 19.33
N ARG A 532 -15.40 8.89 20.25
CA ARG A 532 -15.79 9.43 21.57
C ARG A 532 -14.57 9.85 22.41
N SER A 533 -13.45 9.15 22.27
CA SER A 533 -12.21 9.51 22.95
C SER A 533 -11.62 10.81 22.39
N ASN A 534 -11.74 11.09 21.10
CA ASN A 534 -11.10 12.27 20.49
C ASN A 534 -12.00 13.51 20.50
N VAL A 535 -13.33 13.35 20.33
CA VAL A 535 -14.27 14.49 20.25
C VAL A 535 -14.25 15.39 21.49
N LYS A 536 -13.91 14.82 22.66
CA LYS A 536 -13.84 15.54 23.94
C LYS A 536 -12.76 16.61 24.00
N TYR A 537 -11.78 16.59 23.09
CA TYR A 537 -10.71 17.58 23.00
C TYR A 537 -11.00 18.72 22.01
N GLN A 538 -12.20 18.74 21.41
CA GLN A 538 -12.60 19.72 20.40
C GLN A 538 -11.62 19.82 19.21
N PRO A 539 -11.25 18.70 18.56
CA PRO A 539 -10.33 18.74 17.43
C PRO A 539 -10.96 19.38 16.19
N GLU A 540 -10.11 19.91 15.30
CA GLU A 540 -10.46 20.06 13.90
C GLU A 540 -10.56 18.67 13.25
N TRP A 541 -11.65 18.43 12.55
CA TRP A 541 -11.87 17.17 11.82
C TRP A 541 -11.44 17.35 10.37
N VAL A 542 -10.33 16.70 9.99
CA VAL A 542 -9.77 16.76 8.64
C VAL A 542 -10.17 15.50 7.87
N PRO A 543 -10.89 15.60 6.73
CA PRO A 543 -11.39 14.43 6.02
C PRO A 543 -10.25 13.65 5.34
N ARG A 544 -10.35 12.32 5.41
CA ARG A 544 -9.46 11.41 4.67
C ARG A 544 -10.27 10.54 3.71
N TYR A 545 -9.63 10.16 2.61
CA TYR A 545 -10.27 9.49 1.49
C TYR A 545 -9.62 8.14 1.20
N ALA A 546 -10.46 7.19 0.76
CA ALA A 546 -10.03 5.98 0.08
C ALA A 546 -10.17 6.20 -1.43
N CYS A 547 -9.12 5.88 -2.20
CA CYS A 547 -9.17 5.97 -3.66
C CYS A 547 -9.17 4.58 -4.31
N TYR A 548 -9.95 4.39 -5.36
CA TYR A 548 -10.13 3.12 -6.06
C TYR A 548 -10.43 3.31 -7.54
N GLU A 549 -10.12 2.33 -8.38
CA GLU A 549 -10.33 2.43 -9.83
C GLU A 549 -11.82 2.31 -10.22
N ASP A 550 -12.51 1.29 -9.70
CA ASP A 550 -13.92 1.00 -10.00
C ASP A 550 -14.65 0.60 -8.69
N ALA A 551 -15.92 0.99 -8.55
CA ALA A 551 -16.76 0.65 -7.41
C ALA A 551 -16.85 -0.87 -7.14
N ARG A 552 -16.75 -1.70 -8.20
CA ARG A 552 -16.71 -3.17 -8.08
C ARG A 552 -15.51 -3.68 -7.29
N MET A 553 -14.44 -2.89 -7.22
CA MET A 553 -13.21 -3.24 -6.54
C MET A 553 -13.20 -2.84 -5.05
N ILE A 554 -14.18 -2.06 -4.59
CA ILE A 554 -14.28 -1.60 -3.19
C ILE A 554 -14.19 -2.77 -2.18
N PRO A 555 -14.94 -3.90 -2.34
CA PRO A 555 -14.83 -5.00 -1.39
C PRO A 555 -13.42 -5.61 -1.34
N ARG A 556 -12.75 -5.71 -2.49
CA ARG A 556 -11.39 -6.26 -2.60
C ARG A 556 -10.36 -5.32 -1.97
N VAL A 557 -10.46 -4.03 -2.23
CA VAL A 557 -9.62 -2.99 -1.61
C VAL A 557 -9.86 -2.98 -0.10
N GLY A 558 -11.11 -3.08 0.36
CA GLY A 558 -11.46 -3.16 1.78
C GLY A 558 -10.85 -4.36 2.49
N VAL A 559 -10.93 -5.56 1.90
CA VAL A 559 -10.27 -6.77 2.46
C VAL A 559 -8.75 -6.60 2.50
N ALA A 560 -8.14 -6.06 1.44
CA ALA A 560 -6.71 -5.78 1.42
C ALA A 560 -6.30 -4.78 2.51
N SER A 561 -7.10 -3.73 2.73
CA SER A 561 -6.91 -2.76 3.82
C SER A 561 -6.97 -3.41 5.20
N VAL A 562 -7.95 -4.28 5.47
CA VAL A 562 -8.07 -5.00 6.75
C VAL A 562 -6.87 -5.92 6.98
N ILE A 563 -6.37 -6.59 5.94
CA ILE A 563 -5.18 -7.43 6.02
C ILE A 563 -3.94 -6.57 6.25
N ALA A 564 -3.79 -5.44 5.56
CA ALA A 564 -2.65 -4.56 5.70
C ALA A 564 -2.58 -3.97 7.11
N GLU A 565 -3.70 -3.44 7.62
CA GLU A 565 -3.81 -2.85 8.97
C GLU A 565 -3.73 -3.91 10.10
N GLY A 566 -3.63 -5.19 9.77
CA GLY A 566 -3.37 -6.24 10.75
C GLY A 566 -4.61 -6.86 11.40
N PHE A 567 -5.82 -6.43 11.03
CA PHE A 567 -7.09 -6.92 11.58
C PHE A 567 -7.48 -8.32 11.10
N LEU A 568 -7.00 -8.73 9.92
CA LEU A 568 -7.11 -10.10 9.40
C LEU A 568 -5.72 -10.70 9.24
N VAL A 569 -5.48 -11.86 9.87
CA VAL A 569 -4.26 -12.65 9.69
C VAL A 569 -4.62 -13.85 8.83
N LEU A 570 -4.03 -13.94 7.64
CA LEU A 570 -4.19 -15.12 6.79
C LEU A 570 -3.35 -16.27 7.38
N PRO A 571 -3.88 -17.51 7.42
CA PRO A 571 -3.06 -18.67 7.76
C PRO A 571 -1.88 -18.71 6.77
N PHE A 572 -0.68 -18.98 7.28
CA PHE A 572 0.59 -19.01 6.52
C PHE A 572 1.23 -17.66 6.15
N SER A 573 0.77 -16.52 6.70
CA SER A 573 1.43 -15.23 6.48
C SER A 573 2.68 -15.07 7.35
N ARG A 574 3.88 -15.02 6.75
CA ARG A 574 5.13 -14.65 7.44
C ARG A 574 5.20 -13.13 7.66
N ARG A 575 4.61 -12.62 8.74
CA ARG A 575 4.74 -11.19 9.13
C ARG A 575 6.03 -10.87 9.90
N THR A 576 6.70 -11.89 10.41
CA THR A 576 7.82 -11.75 11.37
C THR A 576 9.21 -11.72 10.72
N GLU A 577 9.32 -11.89 9.40
CA GLU A 577 10.61 -11.75 8.72
C GLU A 577 10.92 -10.25 8.53
N GLN A 578 12.10 -9.81 8.97
CA GLN A 578 12.64 -8.49 8.59
C GLN A 578 12.88 -8.52 7.08
N HIS A 579 11.99 -7.89 6.32
CA HIS A 579 12.17 -7.76 4.89
C HIS A 579 13.06 -6.54 4.65
N THR A 580 14.31 -6.78 4.28
CA THR A 580 15.14 -5.76 3.64
C THR A 580 15.02 -5.96 2.14
N GLY A 581 14.75 -4.88 1.40
CA GLY A 581 14.76 -4.95 -0.04
C GLY A 581 16.15 -5.34 -0.56
N HIS A 582 16.21 -6.18 -1.59
CA HIS A 582 17.47 -6.49 -2.26
C HIS A 582 17.82 -5.51 -3.39
N HIS A 583 16.85 -4.70 -3.84
CA HIS A 583 17.01 -3.79 -4.96
C HIS A 583 16.44 -2.41 -4.63
N PRO A 584 17.25 -1.34 -4.69
CA PRO A 584 16.76 0.02 -4.50
C PRO A 584 15.77 0.39 -5.60
N SER A 585 14.72 1.12 -5.22
CA SER A 585 13.70 1.64 -6.13
C SER A 585 13.91 3.12 -6.46
N VAL A 586 14.79 3.77 -5.72
CA VAL A 586 15.23 5.15 -5.94
C VAL A 586 15.81 5.32 -7.36
N PRO A 587 15.56 6.45 -8.05
CA PRO A 587 16.10 6.66 -9.40
C PRO A 587 17.62 6.61 -9.41
N ASN A 588 18.21 5.99 -10.44
CA ASN A 588 19.66 5.82 -10.57
C ASN A 588 20.42 7.16 -10.47
N THR A 589 19.84 8.27 -10.90
CA THR A 589 20.44 9.61 -10.78
C THR A 589 20.62 10.03 -9.33
N LEU A 590 19.64 9.72 -8.47
CA LEU A 590 19.70 10.03 -7.05
C LEU A 590 20.56 9.01 -6.29
N ALA A 591 20.48 7.72 -6.64
CA ALA A 591 21.38 6.70 -6.08
C ALA A 591 22.86 7.01 -6.39
N ALA A 592 23.18 7.41 -7.63
CA ALA A 592 24.53 7.75 -8.05
C ALA A 592 25.07 9.04 -7.43
N SER A 593 24.23 9.84 -6.75
CA SER A 593 24.69 11.04 -6.05
C SER A 593 25.58 10.72 -4.84
N GLY A 594 25.46 9.51 -4.27
CA GLY A 594 26.18 9.11 -3.06
C GLY A 594 25.68 9.78 -1.76
N LEU A 595 24.59 10.55 -1.82
CA LEU A 595 24.04 11.31 -0.70
C LEU A 595 23.06 10.51 0.17
N LEU A 596 22.68 9.31 -0.27
CA LEU A 596 21.74 8.44 0.44
C LEU A 596 22.48 7.53 1.41
N HIS A 597 21.90 7.32 2.59
CA HIS A 597 22.51 6.49 3.62
C HIS A 597 21.95 5.06 3.58
N PRO A 598 22.81 4.01 3.50
CA PRO A 598 22.37 2.62 3.46
C PRO A 598 21.67 2.12 4.73
N ASP A 599 21.78 2.84 5.84
CA ASP A 599 21.12 2.51 7.11
C ASP A 599 19.69 3.07 7.20
N GLY A 600 19.26 3.85 6.20
CA GLY A 600 17.93 4.46 6.16
C GLY A 600 17.79 5.74 6.97
N THR A 601 18.88 6.32 7.47
CA THR A 601 18.87 7.65 8.10
C THR A 601 18.66 8.75 7.05
N ALA A 602 18.20 9.92 7.50
CA ALA A 602 17.94 11.03 6.59
C ALA A 602 19.23 11.52 5.90
N PRO A 603 19.18 11.86 4.61
CA PRO A 603 20.33 12.33 3.85
C PRO A 603 20.64 13.80 4.17
N ASP A 604 21.89 14.24 3.96
CA ASP A 604 22.23 15.66 4.12
C ASP A 604 21.61 16.51 2.99
N LEU A 605 20.48 17.17 3.31
CA LEU A 605 19.75 18.03 2.40
C LEU A 605 20.58 19.22 1.88
N SER A 606 21.57 19.68 2.64
CA SER A 606 22.43 20.80 2.29
C SER A 606 23.30 20.49 1.07
N GLU A 607 23.61 19.21 0.88
CA GLU A 607 24.37 18.68 -0.25
C GLU A 607 23.46 18.30 -1.42
N LEU A 608 22.26 17.77 -1.13
CA LEU A 608 21.24 17.50 -2.15
C LEU A 608 20.78 18.76 -2.88
N GLN A 609 20.55 19.86 -2.16
CA GLN A 609 20.22 21.14 -2.78
C GLN A 609 21.38 21.67 -3.65
N ARG A 610 22.64 21.56 -3.19
CA ARG A 610 23.83 21.93 -3.97
C ARG A 610 23.97 21.08 -5.24
N ALA A 611 23.71 19.78 -5.17
CA ALA A 611 23.73 18.87 -6.32
C ALA A 611 22.61 19.20 -7.34
N GLU A 612 21.40 19.56 -6.88
CA GLU A 612 20.31 20.04 -7.75
C GLU A 612 20.67 21.33 -8.49
N PHE A 613 21.36 22.28 -7.85
CA PHE A 613 21.84 23.51 -8.52
C PHE A 613 22.94 23.24 -9.56
N SER A 614 23.66 22.12 -9.46
CA SER A 614 24.72 21.76 -10.40
C SER A 614 24.25 20.93 -11.61
N THR A 615 23.11 20.22 -11.49
CA THR A 615 22.62 19.27 -12.52
C THR A 615 21.32 19.71 -13.21
N GLY A 616 20.63 20.75 -12.70
CA GLY A 616 19.40 21.28 -13.29
C GLY A 616 19.63 22.39 -14.30
N GLY A 617 19.54 22.07 -15.60
CA GLY A 617 19.33 23.07 -16.64
C GLY A 617 18.06 23.90 -16.38
N GLU A 618 18.23 25.23 -16.35
CA GLU A 618 17.21 26.29 -16.38
C GLU A 618 15.81 25.94 -15.86
N SER A 619 15.66 25.74 -14.55
CA SER A 619 14.35 25.89 -13.89
C SER A 619 14.51 26.33 -12.43
N GLY A 620 15.19 27.45 -12.24
CA GLY A 620 15.01 28.26 -11.04
C GLY A 620 13.60 28.90 -11.02
N PRO A 621 13.12 29.37 -9.87
CA PRO A 621 11.90 30.17 -9.82
C PRO A 621 11.99 31.30 -10.85
N ARG A 622 10.97 31.46 -11.71
CA ARG A 622 10.93 32.52 -12.72
C ARG A 622 11.05 33.87 -12.01
N LEU A 623 12.27 34.39 -11.97
CA LEU A 623 12.55 35.71 -11.41
C LEU A 623 11.71 36.73 -12.20
N PRO A 624 11.04 37.68 -11.52
CA PRO A 624 10.35 38.78 -12.17
C PRO A 624 11.26 39.42 -13.22
N GLU A 625 10.70 39.84 -14.35
CA GLU A 625 11.47 40.37 -15.49
C GLU A 625 12.47 41.46 -15.07
N GLN A 626 12.04 42.35 -14.18
CA GLN A 626 12.87 43.40 -13.62
C GLN A 626 14.12 42.87 -12.87
N MET A 627 13.99 41.74 -12.18
CA MET A 627 15.10 41.09 -11.47
C MET A 627 16.06 40.40 -12.44
N ARG A 628 15.54 39.75 -13.50
CA ARG A 628 16.38 39.17 -14.57
C ARG A 628 17.23 40.23 -15.27
N VAL A 629 16.62 41.37 -15.60
CA VAL A 629 17.34 42.50 -16.24
C VAL A 629 18.42 43.04 -15.30
N ARG A 630 18.15 43.16 -14.00
CA ARG A 630 19.14 43.62 -13.00
C ARG A 630 20.30 42.65 -12.87
N LEU A 631 20.04 41.35 -12.76
CA LEU A 631 21.09 40.32 -12.67
C LEU A 631 21.91 40.20 -13.96
N ALA A 632 21.28 40.32 -15.13
CA ALA A 632 21.98 40.34 -16.41
C ALA A 632 22.92 41.55 -16.51
N LYS A 633 22.47 42.73 -16.06
CA LYS A 633 23.29 43.94 -16.04
C LYS A 633 24.42 43.84 -15.02
N LEU A 634 24.16 43.27 -13.83
CA LEU A 634 25.18 43.01 -12.81
C LEU A 634 26.25 42.04 -13.31
N LYS A 635 25.86 40.98 -14.01
CA LYS A 635 26.79 40.05 -14.67
C LYS A 635 27.63 40.77 -15.73
N THR A 636 27.00 41.61 -16.55
CA THR A 636 27.70 42.40 -17.58
C THR A 636 28.72 43.38 -16.97
N LEU A 637 28.45 43.93 -15.79
CA LEU A 637 29.39 44.79 -15.06
C LEU A 637 30.58 43.98 -14.53
N HIS A 638 30.33 42.82 -13.90
CA HIS A 638 31.38 41.91 -13.43
C HIS A 638 32.26 41.40 -14.56
N ASP A 639 31.67 40.98 -15.69
CA ASP A 639 32.40 40.47 -16.85
C ASP A 639 33.31 41.55 -17.49
N ARG A 640 33.04 42.84 -17.19
CA ARG A 640 33.86 43.98 -17.62
C ARG A 640 34.84 44.45 -16.53
N GLY A 641 34.95 43.73 -15.42
CA GLY A 641 35.82 44.08 -14.29
C GLY A 641 35.36 45.34 -13.55
N ILE A 642 34.09 45.74 -13.70
CA ILE A 642 33.51 46.91 -13.03
C ILE A 642 32.81 46.42 -11.77
N ASP A 643 33.21 46.94 -10.62
CA ASP A 643 32.50 46.72 -9.35
C ASP A 643 31.05 47.19 -9.49
N ALA A 644 30.11 46.27 -9.31
CA ALA A 644 28.68 46.55 -9.45
C ALA A 644 28.11 47.31 -8.25
N TYR A 645 28.86 47.42 -7.15
CA TYR A 645 28.49 48.14 -5.93
C TYR A 645 29.63 49.03 -5.42
N PRO A 646 30.08 50.02 -6.22
CA PRO A 646 31.19 50.86 -5.80
C PRO A 646 30.78 51.67 -4.57
N VAL A 647 31.47 51.45 -3.46
CA VAL A 647 31.32 52.29 -2.26
C VAL A 647 32.05 53.62 -2.52
N GLY A 648 31.32 54.74 -2.48
CA GLY A 648 31.89 56.07 -2.76
C GLY A 648 33.03 56.45 -1.80
N HIS A 649 32.94 56.00 -0.55
CA HIS A 649 34.00 56.03 0.45
C HIS A 649 33.88 54.76 1.32
N PRO A 650 34.96 53.99 1.54
CA PRO A 650 34.92 52.86 2.46
C PRO A 650 34.67 53.36 3.90
N PRO A 651 33.82 52.69 4.69
CA PRO A 651 33.58 53.09 6.07
C PRO A 651 34.87 52.95 6.89
N THR A 652 35.07 53.85 7.83
CA THR A 652 36.21 53.80 8.77
C THR A 652 36.12 52.65 9.77
N HIS A 653 34.89 52.20 10.10
CA HIS A 653 34.61 51.22 11.14
C HIS A 653 33.50 50.27 10.70
N THR A 654 33.52 49.02 11.20
CA THR A 654 32.33 48.16 11.19
C THR A 654 31.33 48.62 12.25
N VAL A 655 30.07 48.17 12.17
CA VAL A 655 29.05 48.48 13.19
C VAL A 655 29.48 48.01 14.59
N ALA A 656 30.21 46.88 14.67
CA ALA A 656 30.74 46.38 15.94
C ALA A 656 31.85 47.29 16.51
N GLN A 657 32.78 47.73 15.67
CA GLN A 657 33.88 48.62 16.10
C GLN A 657 33.38 50.01 16.51
N ALA A 658 32.33 50.50 15.83
CA ALA A 658 31.70 51.78 16.17
C ALA A 658 31.05 51.77 17.57
N LEU A 659 30.59 50.62 18.06
CA LEU A 659 30.02 50.49 19.41
C LEU A 659 31.08 50.52 20.52
N GLU A 660 32.35 50.30 20.17
CA GLU A 660 33.49 50.27 21.09
C GLU A 660 34.33 51.57 21.03
N SER A 661 33.97 52.51 20.15
CA SER A 661 34.69 53.77 19.93
C SER A 661 34.28 54.85 20.94
N ASP A 662 35.18 55.79 21.23
CA ASP A 662 34.97 56.85 22.24
C ASP A 662 34.17 58.03 21.65
N ASP A 663 33.47 58.79 22.50
CA ASP A 663 32.51 59.85 22.08
C ASP A 663 33.16 61.04 21.35
N GLN A 664 34.49 61.06 21.25
CA GLN A 664 35.26 62.12 20.57
C GLN A 664 35.70 61.74 19.14
N ASP A 665 35.46 60.50 18.71
CA ASP A 665 35.90 60.02 17.39
C ASP A 665 34.86 60.30 16.30
N SER A 666 35.33 60.85 15.17
CA SER A 666 34.50 60.98 13.97
C SER A 666 34.47 59.66 13.21
N ILE A 667 33.37 58.92 13.32
CA ILE A 667 33.21 57.59 12.71
C ILE A 667 32.30 57.61 11.48
N SER A 668 32.62 56.74 10.52
CA SER A 668 31.81 56.41 9.35
C SER A 668 31.60 54.90 9.28
N VAL A 669 30.34 54.46 9.18
CA VAL A 669 29.90 53.06 9.08
C VAL A 669 29.02 52.87 7.85
N SER A 670 29.05 51.66 7.27
CA SER A 670 28.17 51.27 6.16
C SER A 670 27.38 50.02 6.55
N GLY A 671 26.10 49.98 6.21
CA GLY A 671 25.23 48.84 6.53
C GLY A 671 23.80 49.10 6.06
N ARG A 672 22.99 48.04 6.05
CA ARG A 672 21.57 48.13 5.76
C ARG A 672 20.83 48.75 6.94
N VAL A 673 20.13 49.86 6.70
CA VAL A 673 19.21 50.44 7.68
C VAL A 673 17.97 49.57 7.82
N LEU A 674 17.73 49.06 9.03
CA LEU A 674 16.55 48.26 9.37
C LEU A 674 15.40 49.12 9.90
N ALA A 675 15.72 50.18 10.65
CA ALA A 675 14.76 51.13 11.20
C ALA A 675 15.42 52.49 11.48
N ILE A 676 14.67 53.59 11.34
CA ILE A 676 15.09 54.95 11.73
C ILE A 676 14.01 55.59 12.60
N ARG A 677 14.42 56.28 13.65
CA ARG A 677 13.57 57.15 14.47
C ARG A 677 14.21 58.54 14.55
N ASP A 678 13.46 59.57 14.19
CA ASP A 678 13.89 60.96 14.17
C ASP A 678 13.12 61.76 15.23
N PHE A 679 13.84 62.47 16.09
CA PHE A 679 13.29 63.32 17.14
C PHE A 679 13.63 64.81 16.96
N GLY A 680 13.86 65.27 15.72
CA GLY A 680 14.00 66.69 15.36
C GLY A 680 15.35 67.32 15.68
N GLY A 681 16.27 66.56 16.29
CA GLY A 681 17.65 66.97 16.56
C GLY A 681 18.60 65.80 16.86
N VAL A 682 18.06 64.59 17.08
CA VAL A 682 18.82 63.35 17.28
C VAL A 682 18.12 62.24 16.49
N LEU A 683 18.92 61.43 15.78
CA LEU A 683 18.46 60.40 14.89
C LEU A 683 18.99 59.04 15.36
N PHE A 684 18.10 58.09 15.61
CA PHE A 684 18.44 56.72 15.99
C PHE A 684 18.23 55.79 14.80
N ALA A 685 19.30 55.19 14.29
CA ALA A 685 19.25 54.23 13.20
C ALA A 685 19.66 52.84 13.70
N GLN A 686 18.86 51.81 13.37
CA GLN A 686 19.24 50.42 13.56
C GLN A 686 19.92 49.93 12.28
N LEU A 687 21.21 49.61 12.36
CA LEU A 687 22.04 49.21 11.22
C LEU A 687 22.40 47.71 11.33
N ARG A 688 22.50 47.05 10.17
CA ARG A 688 23.08 45.72 10.03
C ARG A 688 24.12 45.76 8.92
N ASP A 689 25.37 45.48 9.26
CA ASP A 689 26.45 45.20 8.29
C ASP A 689 26.01 44.08 7.32
#